data_AF-A0A812MAR9-F1
#
_entry.id   AF-A0A812MAR9-F1
#
_cell.length_a   1.000
_cell.length_b   1.000
_cell.length_c   1.000
_cell.angle_alpha   90.00
_cell.angle_beta   90.00
_cell.angle_gamma   90.00
#
_symmetry.space_group_name_H-M   'P 1'
#
loop_
_entity.id
_entity.type
_entity.pdbx_description
1 polymer ?
#
loop_
_entity_poly.entity_id
_entity_poly.type
_entity_poly.pdbx_seq_one_letter_code
_entity_poly.pdbx_strand_id
1 'polypeptide(L)'
;MCKCSAPFSLQISLISGRTQSVAADPSWTVKELRAKLQRELKLGIGSLVTARSAVLEPTCTLADAGLQDGDLVTALVRQASLASARVSTSFAMIQTDGSVITWGSPCCVSGQKSVPFAQLQDVHQVRASDNAFAAILRDGSVVTWGLSKHGGDSSAVQHQLQDVQEIHASNYAFAAILGNGKVVTWGWPSYGGDSSAVQEQLQDVEQVQATGGAFAALLKNGRVVTWGTSIYGADSSSVQDKLRNVKQIRATAFAFAALLSNGDVVTWGAPIFGGDSSNVKEELHHVRSIAASNHAFAAIREDGHVVTWGGAAYGGDSRQVQKELIDVEDVQACGFAFAALLRNKRVVTWGSPAYGGDSSRVQEQLTDVREIHASNYAFAAVLGSGRVVTWGSANHGGDSSAVQDQLREVQQIAASCGAFAALVGGVQLVTWGNAACGGDSGAVQNIWAVGMLGIVTTGGGQARWIYRDAFNLCAQLAAKADAQRAQQRVKPLTLLGGGEKPHLPPLPPTLRNSDVPAKDVEQIQSTYHWRPVQIREHCFASDQPGRTLGTYVNTLSFSLAPQILQGAKPLQIRLAPGNFTAQGAVWCYILEDSFVQCRGVVIGTCPKTHDPENGRNIRICRLPVEARPRRGLQFAALSREAYDVGGHITYTSSRVALTVTPDGWICGHSTREMEGAIDLSAIRFCKQGGISLTDEVTLHTVDVRGSRLVCLQGHLSECFYVMESKRPLAMLPESCRPKEVLHFVTPGSGPGAFHLIQIRPTQGSGIGGDLMWKDGVWNHDQVHLTGIMYEVSADALSLSFLDASWSPEILKIFVAEFQKFLTAKFGSVDDAWVEAFDLNGLGVVNFTQFSMGCKKAGYVGNATRLWAAINDDHGDVICLDQLAKNYLEPEPSDALLEIGNGEHPPPALEDGA
;
A
#
# COMPACT_ATOMS: atom_id res chain seq x y z
N MET A 1 -44.04 -36.66 -11.57
CA MET A 1 -44.44 -35.63 -12.55
C MET A 1 -44.34 -34.28 -11.87
N CYS A 2 -43.24 -33.53 -12.03
CA CYS A 2 -43.25 -32.11 -11.70
C CYS A 2 -43.74 -31.38 -12.95
N LYS A 3 -44.86 -30.66 -12.84
CA LYS A 3 -45.36 -29.78 -13.90
C LYS A 3 -44.35 -28.63 -14.05
N CYS A 4 -43.59 -28.60 -15.14
CA CYS A 4 -42.92 -27.37 -15.55
C CYS A 4 -44.04 -26.37 -15.90
N SER A 5 -44.16 -25.30 -15.11
CA SER A 5 -44.91 -24.10 -15.51
C SER A 5 -44.33 -23.60 -16.83
N ALA A 6 -45.18 -23.31 -17.81
CA ALA A 6 -44.72 -22.73 -19.06
C ALA A 6 -44.11 -21.34 -18.76
N PRO A 7 -42.92 -21.01 -19.30
CA PRO A 7 -42.38 -19.66 -19.18
C PRO A 7 -43.32 -18.67 -19.88
N PHE A 8 -43.58 -17.52 -19.26
CA PHE A 8 -44.35 -16.44 -19.87
C PHE A 8 -43.45 -15.28 -20.30
N SER A 9 -43.86 -14.56 -21.33
CA SER A 9 -43.12 -13.49 -21.98
C SER A 9 -43.58 -12.13 -21.48
N LEU A 10 -42.69 -11.39 -20.83
CA LEU A 10 -42.93 -10.01 -20.39
C LEU A 10 -42.46 -9.00 -21.43
N GLN A 11 -43.19 -7.90 -21.61
CA GLN A 11 -42.74 -6.74 -22.38
C GLN A 11 -42.00 -5.77 -21.47
N ILE A 12 -40.74 -5.49 -21.76
CA ILE A 12 -39.90 -4.60 -20.96
C ILE A 12 -39.73 -3.29 -21.70
N SER A 13 -40.20 -2.20 -21.12
CA SER A 13 -40.08 -0.85 -21.67
C SER A 13 -39.03 -0.03 -20.94
N LEU A 14 -38.22 0.72 -21.68
CA LEU A 14 -37.35 1.77 -21.14
C LEU A 14 -38.07 3.12 -21.26
N ILE A 15 -37.75 4.08 -20.39
CA ILE A 15 -38.26 5.45 -20.48
C ILE A 15 -37.89 6.12 -21.83
N SER A 16 -36.82 5.64 -22.48
CA SER A 16 -36.44 6.04 -23.84
C SER A 16 -37.42 5.62 -24.94
N GLY A 17 -38.48 4.86 -24.62
CA GLY A 17 -39.47 4.34 -25.56
C GLY A 17 -39.09 3.03 -26.24
N ARG A 18 -37.91 2.46 -25.94
CA ARG A 18 -37.49 1.14 -26.45
C ARG A 18 -38.17 0.02 -25.66
N THR A 19 -38.73 -0.96 -26.37
CA THR A 19 -39.35 -2.15 -25.78
C THR A 19 -38.64 -3.44 -26.21
N GLN A 20 -38.53 -4.41 -25.29
CA GLN A 20 -37.98 -5.74 -25.56
C GLN A 20 -38.81 -6.83 -24.86
N SER A 21 -39.08 -7.92 -25.57
CA SER A 21 -39.76 -9.09 -25.03
C SER A 21 -38.77 -10.01 -24.32
N VAL A 22 -39.09 -10.43 -23.09
CA VAL A 22 -38.20 -11.25 -22.25
C VAL A 22 -38.97 -12.41 -21.64
N ALA A 23 -38.48 -13.62 -21.87
CA ALA A 23 -39.04 -14.84 -21.26
C ALA A 23 -38.68 -14.90 -19.76
N ALA A 24 -39.67 -15.13 -18.92
CA ALA A 24 -39.55 -15.22 -17.47
C ALA A 24 -40.33 -16.43 -16.93
N ASP A 25 -39.91 -16.95 -15.78
CA ASP A 25 -40.65 -18.00 -15.07
C ASP A 25 -41.48 -17.36 -13.95
N PRO A 26 -42.76 -17.72 -13.76
CA PRO A 26 -43.57 -17.22 -12.64
C PRO A 26 -42.92 -17.37 -11.26
N SER A 27 -42.10 -18.41 -11.08
CA SER A 27 -41.41 -18.69 -9.82
C SER A 27 -40.16 -17.83 -9.59
N TRP A 28 -39.69 -17.10 -10.60
CA TRP A 28 -38.57 -16.18 -10.44
C TRP A 28 -38.93 -15.07 -9.48
N THR A 29 -37.94 -14.63 -8.73
CA THR A 29 -37.98 -13.38 -7.99
C THR A 29 -37.82 -12.20 -8.94
N VAL A 30 -38.36 -11.04 -8.56
CA VAL A 30 -38.13 -9.78 -9.28
C VAL A 30 -36.62 -9.48 -9.42
N LYS A 31 -35.81 -9.87 -8.43
CA LYS A 31 -34.34 -9.79 -8.49
C LYS A 31 -33.73 -10.63 -9.62
N GLU A 32 -34.22 -11.84 -9.84
CA GLU A 32 -33.74 -12.72 -10.92
C GLU A 32 -34.13 -12.19 -12.30
N LEU A 33 -35.36 -11.67 -12.44
CA LEU A 33 -35.80 -10.98 -13.66
C LEU A 33 -34.89 -9.78 -13.94
N ARG A 34 -34.65 -8.93 -12.94
CA ARG A 34 -33.76 -7.77 -13.05
C ARG A 34 -32.34 -8.17 -13.49
N ALA A 35 -31.77 -9.22 -12.91
CA ALA A 35 -30.44 -9.73 -13.28
C ALA A 35 -30.38 -10.27 -14.73
N LYS A 36 -31.47 -10.85 -15.25
CA LYS A 36 -31.56 -11.23 -16.66
C LYS A 36 -31.61 -9.98 -17.57
N LEU A 37 -32.43 -8.99 -17.21
CA LEU A 37 -32.57 -7.78 -17.99
C LEU A 37 -31.28 -6.96 -18.06
N GLN A 38 -30.53 -6.87 -16.96
CA GLN A 38 -29.23 -6.19 -16.95
C GLN A 38 -28.23 -6.87 -17.90
N ARG A 39 -28.26 -8.21 -18.00
CA ARG A 39 -27.40 -8.96 -18.93
C ARG A 39 -27.80 -8.76 -20.39
N GLU A 40 -29.10 -8.80 -20.69
CA GLU A 40 -29.59 -8.70 -22.07
C GLU A 40 -29.55 -7.26 -22.62
N LEU A 41 -29.92 -6.27 -21.81
CA LEU A 41 -30.00 -4.87 -22.23
C LEU A 41 -28.68 -4.12 -22.10
N LYS A 42 -27.69 -4.67 -21.36
CA LYS A 42 -26.44 -3.98 -21.00
C LYS A 42 -26.68 -2.62 -20.34
N LEU A 43 -27.76 -2.51 -19.57
CA LEU A 43 -28.16 -1.29 -18.85
C LEU A 43 -28.26 -1.57 -17.36
N GLY A 44 -27.89 -0.58 -16.57
CA GLY A 44 -27.99 -0.62 -15.12
C GLY A 44 -29.43 -0.40 -14.63
N ILE A 45 -30.22 -1.47 -14.54
CA ILE A 45 -31.61 -1.38 -14.13
C ILE A 45 -31.68 -1.21 -12.61
N GLY A 46 -32.26 -0.10 -12.16
CA GLY A 46 -32.44 0.28 -10.77
C GLY A 46 -33.72 -0.28 -10.13
N SER A 47 -34.83 -0.23 -10.86
CA SER A 47 -36.10 -0.79 -10.41
C SER A 47 -36.98 -1.20 -11.58
N LEU A 48 -37.89 -2.12 -11.32
CA LEU A 48 -38.90 -2.58 -12.26
C LEU A 48 -40.26 -2.09 -11.76
N VAL A 49 -41.04 -1.50 -12.66
CA VAL A 49 -42.32 -0.88 -12.34
C VAL A 49 -43.38 -1.46 -13.25
N THR A 50 -44.52 -1.84 -12.68
CA THR A 50 -45.66 -2.34 -13.48
C THR A 50 -46.30 -1.21 -14.29
N ALA A 51 -47.16 -1.56 -15.26
CA ALA A 51 -47.98 -0.59 -16.00
C ALA A 51 -48.88 0.30 -15.10
N ARG A 52 -49.08 -0.07 -13.83
CA ARG A 52 -49.82 0.72 -12.82
C ARG A 52 -48.91 1.63 -11.98
N SER A 53 -47.66 1.81 -12.37
CA SER A 53 -46.64 2.58 -11.65
C SER A 53 -46.29 2.04 -10.25
N ALA A 54 -46.63 0.79 -9.95
CA ALA A 54 -46.22 0.13 -8.72
C ALA A 54 -44.81 -0.46 -8.86
N VAL A 55 -43.90 -0.09 -7.96
CA VAL A 55 -42.54 -0.63 -7.88
C VAL A 55 -42.61 -2.07 -7.43
N LEU A 56 -41.93 -2.96 -8.15
CA LEU A 56 -41.87 -4.38 -7.84
C LEU A 56 -40.81 -4.66 -6.77
N GLU A 57 -41.24 -5.29 -5.67
CA GLU A 57 -40.36 -5.65 -4.56
C GLU A 57 -39.34 -6.71 -4.96
N PRO A 58 -38.02 -6.55 -4.68
CA PRO A 58 -36.99 -7.46 -5.20
C PRO A 58 -37.13 -8.93 -4.76
N THR A 59 -37.74 -9.17 -3.59
CA THR A 59 -37.84 -10.49 -2.96
C THR A 59 -39.12 -11.23 -3.28
N CYS A 60 -40.15 -10.58 -3.84
CA CYS A 60 -41.37 -11.27 -4.22
C CYS A 60 -41.17 -12.04 -5.54
N THR A 61 -41.93 -13.13 -5.72
CA THR A 61 -41.96 -13.85 -6.99
C THR A 61 -42.76 -13.05 -8.02
N LEU A 62 -42.52 -13.28 -9.32
CA LEU A 62 -43.28 -12.64 -10.38
C LEU A 62 -44.78 -13.00 -10.29
N ALA A 63 -45.09 -14.22 -9.85
CA ALA A 63 -46.46 -14.65 -9.56
C ALA A 63 -47.09 -13.89 -8.38
N ASP A 64 -46.35 -13.71 -7.27
CA ASP A 64 -46.83 -12.96 -6.09
C ASP A 64 -46.95 -11.46 -6.38
N ALA A 65 -46.13 -10.94 -7.30
CA ALA A 65 -46.23 -9.60 -7.85
C ALA A 65 -47.43 -9.42 -8.80
N GLY A 66 -48.15 -10.49 -9.13
CA GLY A 66 -49.32 -10.48 -10.00
C GLY A 66 -49.02 -10.31 -11.49
N LEU A 67 -47.78 -10.56 -11.92
CA LEU A 67 -47.38 -10.46 -13.33
C LEU A 67 -47.84 -11.67 -14.14
N GLN A 68 -48.35 -11.41 -15.34
CA GLN A 68 -48.90 -12.39 -16.28
C GLN A 68 -48.17 -12.36 -17.63
N ASP A 69 -48.46 -13.35 -18.48
CA ASP A 69 -47.95 -13.40 -19.85
C ASP A 69 -48.39 -12.18 -20.66
N GLY A 70 -47.43 -11.50 -21.29
CA GLY A 70 -47.63 -10.29 -22.07
C GLY A 70 -47.63 -8.99 -21.27
N ASP A 71 -47.47 -9.02 -19.95
CA ASP A 71 -47.50 -7.80 -19.12
C ASP A 71 -46.35 -6.85 -19.45
N LEU A 72 -46.66 -5.55 -19.39
CA LEU A 72 -45.71 -4.47 -19.59
C LEU A 72 -45.06 -4.07 -18.25
N VAL A 73 -43.73 -4.19 -18.20
CA VAL A 73 -42.90 -3.75 -17.08
C VAL A 73 -41.95 -2.67 -17.57
N THR A 74 -41.95 -1.52 -16.91
CA THR A 74 -41.02 -0.43 -17.20
C THR A 74 -39.74 -0.61 -16.36
N ALA A 75 -38.60 -0.71 -17.03
CA ALA A 75 -37.29 -0.75 -16.40
C ALA A 75 -36.75 0.67 -16.22
N LEU A 76 -36.63 1.11 -14.96
CA LEU A 76 -36.00 2.37 -14.61
C LEU A 76 -34.50 2.17 -14.53
N VAL A 77 -33.75 2.85 -15.40
CA VAL A 77 -32.28 2.79 -15.43
C VAL A 77 -31.73 3.75 -14.38
N ARG A 78 -30.83 3.27 -13.50
CA ARG A 78 -30.05 4.11 -12.58
C ARG A 78 -28.65 4.29 -13.16
N GLN A 79 -28.15 5.53 -13.16
CA GLN A 79 -26.74 5.81 -13.47
C GLN A 79 -25.89 5.50 -12.23
N ALA A 80 -24.70 4.92 -12.45
CA ALA A 80 -23.72 4.73 -11.39
C ALA A 80 -23.17 6.11 -10.98
N SER A 81 -22.97 6.34 -9.69
CA SER A 81 -22.39 7.59 -9.19
C SER A 81 -21.14 7.33 -8.37
N LEU A 82 -20.12 8.16 -8.59
CA LEU A 82 -18.86 8.12 -7.87
C LEU A 82 -18.91 9.11 -6.70
N ALA A 83 -18.36 8.69 -5.55
CA ALA A 83 -18.19 9.55 -4.39
C ALA A 83 -16.78 9.42 -3.82
N SER A 84 -16.15 10.55 -3.56
CA SER A 84 -14.87 10.64 -2.86
C SER A 84 -14.75 11.99 -2.18
N ALA A 85 -13.86 12.10 -1.19
CA ALA A 85 -13.46 13.39 -0.65
C ALA A 85 -12.05 13.73 -1.13
N ARG A 86 -11.82 15.01 -1.44
CA ARG A 86 -10.51 15.53 -1.87
C ARG A 86 -9.37 15.26 -0.87
N VAL A 87 -9.69 15.05 0.40
CA VAL A 87 -8.71 14.76 1.46
C VAL A 87 -8.61 13.26 1.75
N SER A 88 -9.57 12.46 1.28
CA SER A 88 -9.60 11.02 1.53
C SER A 88 -8.77 10.27 0.50
N THR A 89 -8.04 9.26 0.98
CA THR A 89 -7.30 8.26 0.19
C THR A 89 -8.22 7.18 -0.38
N SER A 90 -9.53 7.36 -0.32
CA SER A 90 -10.51 6.32 -0.58
C SER A 90 -11.68 6.81 -1.45
N PHE A 91 -12.20 5.92 -2.28
CA PHE A 91 -13.37 6.12 -3.13
C PHE A 91 -14.51 5.23 -2.67
N ALA A 92 -15.72 5.65 -2.99
CA ALA A 92 -16.93 4.86 -2.97
C ALA A 92 -17.62 5.01 -4.34
N MET A 93 -18.19 3.93 -4.87
CA MET A 93 -19.05 3.97 -6.05
C MET A 93 -20.37 3.33 -5.69
N ILE A 94 -21.45 4.01 -6.06
CA ILE A 94 -22.80 3.46 -6.03
C ILE A 94 -23.04 2.83 -7.40
N GLN A 95 -23.15 1.51 -7.43
CA GLN A 95 -23.48 0.76 -8.62
C GLN A 95 -24.93 0.98 -9.01
N THR A 96 -25.26 0.69 -10.26
CA THR A 96 -26.62 0.85 -10.80
C THR A 96 -27.64 -0.07 -10.14
N ASP A 97 -27.16 -1.15 -9.51
CA ASP A 97 -28.00 -2.07 -8.75
C ASP A 97 -28.33 -1.56 -7.33
N GLY A 98 -27.64 -0.50 -6.88
CA GLY A 98 -27.75 0.10 -5.55
C GLY A 98 -26.57 -0.22 -4.63
N SER A 99 -25.77 -1.25 -4.92
CA SER A 99 -24.65 -1.64 -4.05
C SER A 99 -23.51 -0.61 -4.03
N VAL A 100 -22.82 -0.51 -2.90
CA VAL A 100 -21.67 0.41 -2.73
C VAL A 100 -20.39 -0.38 -2.67
N ILE A 101 -19.43 -0.03 -3.52
CA ILE A 101 -18.07 -0.56 -3.47
C ILE A 101 -17.16 0.55 -3.00
N THR A 102 -16.32 0.29 -2.00
CA THR A 102 -15.25 1.19 -1.59
C THR A 102 -13.88 0.61 -1.93
N TRP A 103 -12.95 1.47 -2.36
CA TRP A 103 -11.56 1.08 -2.65
C TRP A 103 -10.60 2.23 -2.32
N GLY A 104 -9.34 1.93 -1.99
CA GLY A 104 -8.36 2.91 -1.49
C GLY A 104 -7.67 2.44 -0.21
N SER A 105 -7.32 3.36 0.71
CA SER A 105 -6.49 3.08 1.89
C SER A 105 -6.97 1.86 2.73
N PRO A 106 -6.06 0.98 3.21
CA PRO A 106 -6.39 -0.27 3.91
C PRO A 106 -7.30 -0.09 5.13
N CYS A 107 -7.26 1.06 5.78
CA CYS A 107 -8.02 1.38 7.00
C CYS A 107 -9.53 1.29 6.78
N CYS A 108 -10.00 1.76 5.62
CA CYS A 108 -11.44 1.81 5.31
C CYS A 108 -11.96 0.47 4.74
N VAL A 109 -11.08 -0.40 4.23
CA VAL A 109 -11.41 -1.74 3.73
C VAL A 109 -11.45 -2.78 4.86
N SER A 110 -10.61 -2.61 5.88
CA SER A 110 -10.55 -3.54 7.04
C SER A 110 -11.73 -3.43 8.02
N GLY A 111 -12.54 -2.36 7.91
CA GLY A 111 -13.72 -2.11 8.73
C GLY A 111 -15.02 -2.75 8.23
N GLN A 112 -14.99 -3.55 7.15
CA GLN A 112 -16.18 -4.10 6.47
C GLN A 112 -17.08 -5.06 7.27
N LYS A 113 -16.93 -5.19 8.59
CA LYS A 113 -17.76 -6.11 9.38
C LYS A 113 -19.17 -5.61 9.73
N SER A 114 -19.64 -4.43 9.32
CA SER A 114 -20.84 -3.86 9.96
C SER A 114 -21.94 -3.22 9.11
N VAL A 115 -21.94 -3.29 7.77
CA VAL A 115 -23.13 -2.83 7.02
C VAL A 115 -23.73 -3.97 6.20
N PRO A 116 -24.86 -4.56 6.62
CA PRO A 116 -25.60 -5.50 5.80
C PRO A 116 -26.03 -4.83 4.50
N PHE A 117 -25.74 -5.45 3.36
CA PHE A 117 -26.09 -5.02 1.99
C PHE A 117 -27.57 -4.65 1.77
N ALA A 118 -28.47 -4.98 2.70
CA ALA A 118 -29.87 -4.57 2.67
C ALA A 118 -30.07 -3.07 3.02
N GLN A 119 -29.14 -2.42 3.73
CA GLN A 119 -29.26 -1.03 4.20
C GLN A 119 -28.62 0.00 3.26
N LEU A 120 -27.97 -0.41 2.18
CA LEU A 120 -27.36 0.52 1.21
C LEU A 120 -28.11 0.47 -0.11
N GLN A 121 -29.45 0.53 -0.06
CA GLN A 121 -30.23 0.81 -1.26
C GLN A 121 -30.50 2.31 -1.35
N ASP A 122 -30.51 2.84 -2.58
CA ASP A 122 -30.88 4.22 -2.84
C ASP A 122 -30.03 5.31 -2.14
N VAL A 123 -28.71 5.17 -2.10
CA VAL A 123 -27.80 6.22 -1.60
C VAL A 123 -27.93 7.52 -2.41
N HIS A 124 -28.16 8.64 -1.72
CA HIS A 124 -28.26 10.01 -2.25
C HIS A 124 -26.91 10.75 -2.25
N GLN A 125 -26.14 10.66 -1.16
CA GLN A 125 -24.85 11.34 -0.99
C GLN A 125 -23.90 10.49 -0.16
N VAL A 126 -22.59 10.50 -0.46
CA VAL A 126 -21.55 9.90 0.39
C VAL A 126 -20.47 10.94 0.68
N ARG A 127 -20.00 10.97 1.93
CA ARG A 127 -18.92 11.82 2.41
C ARG A 127 -17.88 10.98 3.13
N ALA A 128 -16.63 11.44 3.08
CA ALA A 128 -15.51 10.76 3.72
C ALA A 128 -14.73 11.72 4.62
N SER A 129 -14.35 11.20 5.79
CA SER A 129 -13.26 11.74 6.62
C SER A 129 -11.96 10.97 6.28
N ASP A 130 -10.88 11.19 7.02
CA ASP A 130 -9.58 10.57 6.70
C ASP A 130 -9.64 9.03 6.72
N ASN A 131 -10.47 8.43 7.59
CA ASN A 131 -10.55 6.98 7.76
C ASN A 131 -11.98 6.44 7.96
N ALA A 132 -13.02 7.23 7.66
CA ALA A 132 -14.41 6.80 7.77
C ALA A 132 -15.29 7.40 6.67
N PHE A 133 -16.47 6.82 6.47
CA PHE A 133 -17.47 7.22 5.50
C PHE A 133 -18.84 7.35 6.15
N ALA A 134 -19.66 8.24 5.57
CA ALA A 134 -21.07 8.39 5.88
C ALA A 134 -21.87 8.53 4.59
N ALA A 135 -22.97 7.81 4.48
CA ALA A 135 -23.88 7.82 3.34
C ALA A 135 -25.29 8.21 3.77
N ILE A 136 -25.94 9.09 3.01
CA ILE A 136 -27.37 9.42 3.12
C ILE A 136 -28.13 8.50 2.16
N LEU A 137 -29.17 7.84 2.63
CA LEU A 137 -30.11 7.05 1.80
C LEU A 137 -31.28 7.92 1.32
N ARG A 138 -32.05 7.48 0.32
CA ARG A 138 -33.22 8.22 -0.19
C ARG A 138 -34.33 8.45 0.82
N ASP A 139 -34.42 7.59 1.84
CA ASP A 139 -35.36 7.78 2.95
C ASP A 139 -34.87 8.82 3.97
N GLY A 140 -33.69 9.41 3.75
CA GLY A 140 -33.06 10.39 4.62
C GLY A 140 -32.31 9.78 5.81
N SER A 141 -32.20 8.45 5.91
CA SER A 141 -31.40 7.80 6.95
C SER A 141 -29.91 7.79 6.60
N VAL A 142 -29.05 7.60 7.61
CA VAL A 142 -27.59 7.62 7.46
C VAL A 142 -26.95 6.30 7.83
N VAL A 143 -26.00 5.86 7.02
CA VAL A 143 -25.16 4.68 7.26
C VAL A 143 -23.70 5.11 7.33
N THR A 144 -22.97 4.64 8.35
CA THR A 144 -21.55 4.95 8.55
C THR A 144 -20.70 3.69 8.61
N TRP A 145 -19.44 3.80 8.18
CA TRP A 145 -18.47 2.70 8.26
C TRP A 145 -17.03 3.23 8.27
N GLY A 146 -16.08 2.38 8.70
CA GLY A 146 -14.66 2.73 8.84
C GLY A 146 -14.24 2.85 10.30
N LEU A 147 -13.21 3.65 10.58
CA LEU A 147 -12.67 3.76 11.94
C LEU A 147 -13.66 4.48 12.87
N SER A 148 -14.14 3.79 13.91
CA SER A 148 -15.17 4.30 14.84
C SER A 148 -14.83 5.68 15.42
N LYS A 149 -13.57 5.88 15.84
CA LYS A 149 -13.12 7.17 16.40
C LYS A 149 -13.12 8.33 15.41
N HIS A 150 -13.13 8.06 14.10
CA HIS A 150 -13.13 9.06 13.03
C HIS A 150 -14.53 9.24 12.41
N GLY A 151 -15.58 8.74 13.09
CA GLY A 151 -16.97 8.84 12.67
C GLY A 151 -17.51 7.63 11.92
N GLY A 152 -16.77 6.51 11.89
CA GLY A 152 -17.24 5.24 11.32
C GLY A 152 -18.26 4.48 12.18
N ASP A 153 -18.59 5.02 13.36
CA ASP A 153 -19.65 4.54 14.25
C ASP A 153 -20.55 5.73 14.63
N SER A 154 -21.76 5.75 14.11
CA SER A 154 -22.81 6.74 14.42
C SER A 154 -23.86 6.22 15.42
N SER A 155 -23.68 5.05 16.02
CA SER A 155 -24.70 4.38 16.84
C SER A 155 -25.24 5.25 17.98
N ALA A 156 -24.39 6.06 18.61
CA ALA A 156 -24.77 6.97 19.69
C ALA A 156 -25.78 8.05 19.26
N VAL A 157 -25.74 8.47 17.99
CA VAL A 157 -26.59 9.53 17.43
C VAL A 157 -27.56 9.02 16.36
N GLN A 158 -27.60 7.71 16.10
CA GLN A 158 -28.37 7.11 15.01
C GLN A 158 -29.87 7.45 15.07
N HIS A 159 -30.43 7.56 16.28
CA HIS A 159 -31.82 7.93 16.50
C HIS A 159 -32.13 9.39 16.11
N GLN A 160 -31.11 10.26 16.00
CA GLN A 160 -31.22 11.66 15.60
C GLN A 160 -30.98 11.86 14.09
N LEU A 161 -30.35 10.89 13.41
CA LEU A 161 -30.02 10.92 11.99
C LEU A 161 -31.21 10.45 11.14
N GLN A 162 -32.31 11.20 11.22
CA GLN A 162 -33.54 10.99 10.45
C GLN A 162 -33.79 12.22 9.57
N ASP A 163 -34.24 12.01 8.33
CA ASP A 163 -34.48 13.09 7.36
C ASP A 163 -33.22 13.96 7.14
N VAL A 164 -32.06 13.32 6.99
CA VAL A 164 -30.77 13.98 6.73
C VAL A 164 -30.72 14.47 5.28
N GLN A 165 -30.41 15.75 5.09
CA GLN A 165 -30.33 16.40 3.78
C GLN A 165 -28.89 16.47 3.27
N GLU A 166 -27.95 16.84 4.14
CA GLU A 166 -26.54 16.95 3.78
C GLU A 166 -25.62 16.45 4.90
N ILE A 167 -24.46 15.91 4.52
CA ILE A 167 -23.37 15.60 5.43
C ILE A 167 -22.12 16.40 5.03
N HIS A 168 -21.38 16.86 6.04
CA HIS A 168 -20.09 17.51 5.92
C HIS A 168 -19.08 16.82 6.83
N ALA A 169 -17.80 16.79 6.44
CA ALA A 169 -16.75 16.06 7.15
C ALA A 169 -15.54 16.96 7.43
N SER A 170 -15.00 16.88 8.64
CA SER A 170 -13.63 17.29 8.97
C SER A 170 -12.71 16.08 8.85
N ASN A 171 -11.43 16.20 9.24
CA ASN A 171 -10.49 15.06 9.15
C ASN A 171 -10.99 13.85 9.95
N TYR A 172 -11.62 14.07 11.12
CA TYR A 172 -12.00 13.00 12.07
C TYR A 172 -13.45 13.06 12.60
N ALA A 173 -14.31 13.91 12.05
CA ALA A 173 -15.70 14.05 12.49
C ALA A 173 -16.65 14.38 11.34
N PHE A 174 -17.96 14.23 11.59
CA PHE A 174 -19.03 14.55 10.65
C PHE A 174 -20.08 15.47 11.30
N ALA A 175 -20.74 16.25 10.45
CA ALA A 175 -21.91 17.07 10.79
C ALA A 175 -23.01 16.84 9.73
N ALA A 176 -24.20 16.46 10.16
CA ALA A 176 -25.38 16.25 9.32
C ALA A 176 -26.38 17.40 9.50
N ILE A 177 -26.89 17.96 8.40
CA ILE A 177 -28.01 18.90 8.38
C ILE A 177 -29.29 18.09 8.17
N LEU A 178 -30.24 18.21 9.09
CA LEU A 178 -31.55 17.56 9.04
C LEU A 178 -32.56 18.41 8.24
N GLY A 179 -33.64 17.82 7.74
CA GLY A 179 -34.69 18.51 6.98
C GLY A 179 -35.44 19.57 7.79
N ASN A 180 -35.39 19.48 9.12
CA ASN A 180 -35.87 20.52 10.03
C ASN A 180 -34.88 21.67 10.27
N GLY A 181 -33.70 21.66 9.62
CA GLY A 181 -32.66 22.68 9.75
C GLY A 181 -31.76 22.55 10.98
N LYS A 182 -31.87 21.49 11.79
CA LYS A 182 -30.95 21.20 12.90
C LYS A 182 -29.69 20.51 12.42
N VAL A 183 -28.63 20.56 13.24
CA VAL A 183 -27.38 19.84 12.99
C VAL A 183 -27.13 18.77 14.03
N VAL A 184 -26.67 17.60 13.58
CA VAL A 184 -26.22 16.48 14.43
C VAL A 184 -24.76 16.19 14.10
N THR A 185 -23.91 16.04 15.12
CA THR A 185 -22.47 15.79 14.97
C THR A 185 -22.04 14.46 15.60
N TRP A 186 -21.00 13.84 15.05
CA TRP A 186 -20.37 12.65 15.62
C TRP A 186 -18.93 12.47 15.14
N GLY A 187 -18.19 11.55 15.76
CA GLY A 187 -16.77 11.32 15.52
C GLY A 187 -15.90 11.91 16.64
N TRP A 188 -14.68 12.33 16.34
CA TRP A 188 -13.77 12.80 17.37
C TRP A 188 -14.23 14.16 17.96
N PRO A 189 -14.49 14.27 19.28
CA PRO A 189 -15.08 15.48 19.88
C PRO A 189 -14.31 16.77 19.57
N SER A 190 -12.98 16.75 19.78
CA SER A 190 -12.12 17.91 19.52
C SER A 190 -12.06 18.34 18.04
N TYR A 191 -12.42 17.48 17.08
CA TYR A 191 -12.42 17.81 15.65
C TYR A 191 -13.81 18.22 15.14
N GLY A 192 -14.69 18.61 16.07
CA GLY A 192 -16.04 19.07 15.79
C GLY A 192 -17.12 17.98 15.88
N GLY A 193 -16.76 16.79 16.39
CA GLY A 193 -17.72 15.71 16.67
C GLY A 193 -18.60 15.96 17.89
N ASP A 194 -18.33 17.01 18.66
CA ASP A 194 -19.18 17.51 19.75
C ASP A 194 -19.57 18.97 19.47
N SER A 195 -20.86 19.20 19.22
CA SER A 195 -21.48 20.53 19.03
C SER A 195 -22.33 20.97 20.22
N SER A 196 -22.29 20.28 21.36
CA SER A 196 -23.18 20.51 22.51
C SER A 196 -23.17 21.97 22.99
N ALA A 197 -22.00 22.61 23.01
CA ALA A 197 -21.84 24.00 23.44
C ALA A 197 -22.58 25.04 22.57
N VAL A 198 -22.90 24.70 21.32
CA VAL A 198 -23.57 25.59 20.36
C VAL A 198 -24.89 25.01 19.83
N GLN A 199 -25.35 23.88 20.37
CA GLN A 199 -26.47 23.12 19.82
C GLN A 199 -27.78 23.93 19.74
N GLU A 200 -28.02 24.81 20.71
CA GLU A 200 -29.18 25.71 20.71
C GLU A 200 -29.13 26.76 19.60
N GLN A 201 -27.94 27.10 19.12
CA GLN A 201 -27.73 28.09 18.04
C GLN A 201 -27.81 27.44 16.65
N LEU A 202 -27.66 26.11 16.55
CA LEU A 202 -27.70 25.35 15.30
C LEU A 202 -29.15 25.01 14.89
N GLN A 203 -29.93 26.06 14.64
CA GLN A 203 -31.31 26.00 14.16
C GLN A 203 -31.42 26.73 12.82
N ASP A 204 -32.23 26.22 11.90
CA ASP A 204 -32.37 26.78 10.55
C ASP A 204 -31.02 26.91 9.81
N VAL A 205 -30.17 25.89 9.94
CA VAL A 205 -28.90 25.79 9.23
C VAL A 205 -29.15 25.54 7.74
N GLU A 206 -28.51 26.34 6.89
CA GLU A 206 -28.60 26.26 5.42
C GLU A 206 -27.35 25.60 4.82
N GLN A 207 -26.16 25.93 5.35
CA GLN A 207 -24.90 25.38 4.85
C GLN A 207 -23.97 25.09 6.03
N VAL A 208 -23.19 24.01 5.95
CA VAL A 208 -22.04 23.77 6.84
C VAL A 208 -20.77 23.70 5.99
N GLN A 209 -19.67 24.22 6.52
CA GLN A 209 -18.34 24.07 5.96
C GLN A 209 -17.38 23.60 7.05
N ALA A 210 -16.37 22.82 6.66
CA ALA A 210 -15.40 22.23 7.57
C ALA A 210 -13.97 22.63 7.19
N THR A 211 -13.16 22.90 8.21
CA THR A 211 -11.68 22.86 8.12
C THR A 211 -11.19 21.48 8.56
N GLY A 212 -9.89 21.30 8.76
CA GLY A 212 -9.33 20.04 9.24
C GLY A 212 -9.88 19.58 10.60
N GLY A 213 -10.33 20.51 11.46
CA GLY A 213 -10.81 20.19 12.81
C GLY A 213 -11.85 21.14 13.40
N ALA A 214 -12.49 21.98 12.59
CA ALA A 214 -13.58 22.86 13.00
C ALA A 214 -14.67 22.91 11.92
N PHE A 215 -15.86 23.37 12.32
CA PHE A 215 -16.99 23.60 11.44
C PHE A 215 -17.53 25.03 11.59
N ALA A 216 -18.13 25.52 10.52
CA ALA A 216 -18.89 26.77 10.46
C ALA A 216 -20.24 26.52 9.79
N ALA A 217 -21.34 26.78 10.51
CA ALA A 217 -22.70 26.72 10.01
C ALA A 217 -23.19 28.12 9.62
N LEU A 218 -23.71 28.25 8.41
CA LEU A 218 -24.47 29.40 7.94
C LEU A 218 -25.97 29.14 8.21
N LEU A 219 -26.59 30.05 8.96
CA LEU A 219 -28.03 30.01 9.23
C LEU A 219 -28.80 30.77 8.15
N LYS A 220 -30.09 30.42 7.94
CA LYS A 220 -30.99 31.12 6.99
C LYS A 220 -31.11 32.63 7.23
N ASN A 221 -30.84 33.09 8.46
CA ASN A 221 -30.83 34.52 8.80
C ASN A 221 -29.50 35.22 8.44
N GLY A 222 -28.57 34.53 7.78
CA GLY A 222 -27.28 35.06 7.36
C GLY A 222 -26.23 35.17 8.48
N ARG A 223 -26.46 34.59 9.66
CA ARG A 223 -25.46 34.51 10.76
C ARG A 223 -24.63 33.24 10.64
N VAL A 224 -23.43 33.28 11.24
CA VAL A 224 -22.51 32.14 11.31
C VAL A 224 -22.32 31.67 12.74
N VAL A 225 -22.34 30.35 12.94
CA VAL A 225 -22.03 29.67 14.20
C VAL A 225 -20.89 28.69 13.96
N THR A 226 -19.85 28.73 14.79
CA THR A 226 -18.66 27.88 14.64
C THR A 226 -18.45 26.98 15.86
N TRP A 227 -17.84 25.82 15.65
CA TRP A 227 -17.46 24.89 16.73
C TRP A 227 -16.29 23.99 16.33
N GLY A 228 -15.74 23.26 17.30
CA GLY A 228 -14.53 22.44 17.16
C GLY A 228 -13.32 23.11 17.79
N THR A 229 -12.12 22.80 17.28
CA THR A 229 -10.88 23.30 17.87
C THR A 229 -10.50 24.70 17.37
N SER A 230 -10.12 25.59 18.29
CA SER A 230 -9.77 27.00 18.00
C SER A 230 -8.63 27.15 17.00
N ILE A 231 -7.57 26.32 17.08
CA ILE A 231 -6.44 26.38 16.13
C ILE A 231 -6.85 26.10 14.68
N TYR A 232 -8.00 25.45 14.47
CA TYR A 232 -8.57 25.16 13.15
C TYR A 232 -9.64 26.18 12.73
N GLY A 233 -9.76 27.31 13.44
CA GLY A 233 -10.70 28.40 13.10
C GLY A 233 -12.08 28.30 13.75
N ALA A 234 -12.26 27.47 14.78
CA ALA A 234 -13.53 27.40 15.52
C ALA A 234 -13.85 28.68 16.31
N ASP A 235 -12.85 29.49 16.64
CA ASP A 235 -13.05 30.77 17.32
C ASP A 235 -13.24 31.90 16.28
N SER A 236 -14.48 32.36 16.13
CA SER A 236 -14.87 33.51 15.30
C SER A 236 -15.15 34.77 16.11
N SER A 237 -14.91 34.77 17.43
CA SER A 237 -15.35 35.84 18.35
C SER A 237 -14.86 37.23 17.93
N SER A 238 -13.63 37.34 17.42
CA SER A 238 -13.02 38.59 16.95
C SER A 238 -13.70 39.22 15.73
N VAL A 239 -14.47 38.43 14.97
CA VAL A 239 -15.16 38.88 13.75
C VAL A 239 -16.67 38.66 13.81
N GLN A 240 -17.20 38.18 14.94
CA GLN A 240 -18.59 37.76 15.06
C GLN A 240 -19.60 38.86 14.70
N ASP A 241 -19.29 40.11 15.02
CA ASP A 241 -20.14 41.26 14.67
C ASP A 241 -20.21 41.53 13.16
N LYS A 242 -19.21 41.10 12.40
CA LYS A 242 -19.13 41.24 10.94
C LYS A 242 -19.77 40.07 10.20
N LEU A 243 -19.96 38.92 10.85
CA LEU A 243 -20.57 37.72 10.26
C LEU A 243 -22.10 37.80 10.24
N ARG A 244 -22.62 38.78 9.51
CA ARG A 244 -24.05 39.05 9.31
C ARG A 244 -24.34 39.17 7.82
N ASN A 245 -25.50 38.68 7.37
CA ASN A 245 -25.84 38.61 5.94
C ASN A 245 -24.77 37.87 5.13
N VAL A 246 -24.21 36.79 5.71
CA VAL A 246 -23.28 35.92 5.00
C VAL A 246 -24.06 35.14 3.94
N LYS A 247 -23.52 35.07 2.73
CA LYS A 247 -24.08 34.34 1.58
C LYS A 247 -23.40 32.99 1.38
N GLN A 248 -22.11 32.90 1.66
CA GLN A 248 -21.31 31.71 1.40
C GLN A 248 -20.10 31.64 2.33
N ILE A 249 -19.76 30.45 2.79
CA ILE A 249 -18.52 30.17 3.52
C ILE A 249 -17.61 29.28 2.67
N ARG A 250 -16.30 29.52 2.76
CA ARG A 250 -15.24 28.64 2.25
C ARG A 250 -14.19 28.41 3.32
N ALA A 251 -13.49 27.29 3.24
CA ALA A 251 -12.52 26.85 4.23
C ALA A 251 -11.21 26.39 3.56
N THR A 252 -10.09 26.74 4.19
CA THR A 252 -8.81 26.07 4.01
C THR A 252 -8.66 24.98 5.07
N ALA A 253 -7.48 24.39 5.25
CA ALA A 253 -7.26 23.38 6.29
C ALA A 253 -7.40 23.95 7.72
N PHE A 254 -7.21 25.26 7.94
CA PHE A 254 -7.19 25.89 9.28
C PHE A 254 -7.86 27.29 9.36
N ALA A 255 -8.46 27.78 8.28
CA ALA A 255 -9.09 29.10 8.25
C ALA A 255 -10.38 29.12 7.43
N PHE A 256 -11.21 30.13 7.65
CA PHE A 256 -12.47 30.35 6.94
C PHE A 256 -12.50 31.73 6.29
N ALA A 257 -13.24 31.83 5.19
CA ALA A 257 -13.61 33.07 4.52
C ALA A 257 -15.12 33.09 4.26
N ALA A 258 -15.80 34.11 4.77
CA ALA A 258 -17.22 34.37 4.55
C ALA A 258 -17.40 35.47 3.50
N LEU A 259 -18.17 35.19 2.46
CA LEU A 259 -18.64 36.15 1.48
C LEU A 259 -19.98 36.72 1.95
N LEU A 260 -20.04 38.04 2.14
CA LEU A 260 -21.24 38.76 2.54
C LEU A 260 -22.13 39.09 1.33
N SER A 261 -23.42 39.30 1.56
CA SER A 261 -24.39 39.65 0.51
C SER A 261 -24.09 40.97 -0.22
N ASN A 262 -23.28 41.84 0.37
CA ASN A 262 -22.81 43.10 -0.25
C ASN A 262 -21.53 42.91 -1.11
N GLY A 263 -20.98 41.70 -1.17
CA GLY A 263 -19.76 41.39 -1.92
C GLY A 263 -18.46 41.54 -1.12
N ASP A 264 -18.52 41.88 0.17
CA ASP A 264 -17.32 41.94 1.02
C ASP A 264 -16.92 40.56 1.55
N VAL A 265 -15.63 40.39 1.89
CA VAL A 265 -15.11 39.15 2.48
C VAL A 265 -14.61 39.37 3.91
N VAL A 266 -15.01 38.47 4.82
CA VAL A 266 -14.54 38.41 6.21
C VAL A 266 -13.80 37.10 6.44
N THR A 267 -12.57 37.16 6.94
CA THR A 267 -11.73 35.98 7.19
C THR A 267 -11.43 35.81 8.68
N TRP A 268 -11.24 34.56 9.12
CA TRP A 268 -10.79 34.23 10.47
C TRP A 268 -10.11 32.86 10.52
N GLY A 269 -9.50 32.53 11.67
CA GLY A 269 -8.72 31.31 11.87
C GLY A 269 -7.21 31.55 11.75
N ALA A 270 -6.45 30.50 11.42
CA ALA A 270 -4.99 30.59 11.44
C ALA A 270 -4.46 31.60 10.38
N PRO A 271 -3.66 32.62 10.76
CA PRO A 271 -3.23 33.69 9.85
C PRO A 271 -2.53 33.19 8.58
N ILE A 272 -1.57 32.28 8.72
CA ILE A 272 -0.77 31.76 7.60
C ILE A 272 -1.58 30.90 6.61
N PHE A 273 -2.78 30.44 7.02
CA PHE A 273 -3.69 29.65 6.19
C PHE A 273 -4.80 30.49 5.56
N GLY A 274 -4.65 31.82 5.56
CA GLY A 274 -5.61 32.76 4.98
C GLY A 274 -6.62 33.33 5.99
N GLY A 275 -6.43 33.10 7.29
CA GLY A 275 -7.23 33.73 8.34
C GLY A 275 -7.00 35.24 8.44
N ASP A 276 -5.81 35.71 8.08
CA ASP A 276 -5.48 37.12 7.96
C ASP A 276 -5.50 37.56 6.48
N SER A 277 -6.38 38.51 6.17
CA SER A 277 -6.55 39.12 4.84
C SER A 277 -6.22 40.62 4.84
N SER A 278 -5.61 41.14 5.92
CA SER A 278 -5.34 42.58 6.09
C SER A 278 -4.56 43.20 4.92
N ASN A 279 -3.61 42.46 4.33
CA ASN A 279 -2.79 42.92 3.21
C ASN A 279 -3.57 43.15 1.91
N VAL A 280 -4.74 42.53 1.75
CA VAL A 280 -5.58 42.62 0.54
C VAL A 280 -6.98 43.15 0.85
N LYS A 281 -7.20 43.65 2.07
CA LYS A 281 -8.52 44.05 2.58
C LYS A 281 -9.23 45.05 1.67
N GLU A 282 -8.49 46.02 1.15
CA GLU A 282 -9.03 47.06 0.26
C GLU A 282 -9.42 46.51 -1.12
N GLU A 283 -9.04 45.28 -1.47
CA GLU A 283 -9.39 44.63 -2.74
C GLU A 283 -10.52 43.59 -2.57
N LEU A 284 -10.88 43.21 -1.34
CA LEU A 284 -11.88 42.19 -1.01
C LEU A 284 -13.31 42.73 -0.92
N HIS A 285 -13.70 43.48 -1.95
CA HIS A 285 -15.04 44.05 -2.14
C HIS A 285 -15.51 43.76 -3.58
N HIS A 286 -16.83 43.74 -3.80
CA HIS A 286 -17.44 43.25 -5.04
C HIS A 286 -16.96 41.84 -5.42
N VAL A 287 -16.74 40.98 -4.43
CA VAL A 287 -16.38 39.59 -4.65
C VAL A 287 -17.64 38.80 -5.02
N ARG A 288 -17.56 38.01 -6.08
CA ARG A 288 -18.67 37.14 -6.51
C ARG A 288 -18.52 35.70 -6.02
N SER A 289 -17.29 35.20 -5.89
CA SER A 289 -16.99 33.83 -5.46
C SER A 289 -15.60 33.71 -4.86
N ILE A 290 -15.42 32.68 -4.04
CA ILE A 290 -14.15 32.35 -3.37
C ILE A 290 -13.83 30.87 -3.62
N ALA A 291 -12.58 30.60 -3.98
CA ALA A 291 -11.97 29.27 -4.04
C ALA A 291 -10.90 29.14 -2.94
N ALA A 292 -10.65 27.90 -2.49
CA ALA A 292 -9.71 27.63 -1.41
C ALA A 292 -8.83 26.40 -1.72
N SER A 293 -7.52 26.55 -1.52
CA SER A 293 -6.56 25.44 -1.42
C SER A 293 -6.39 25.02 0.04
N ASN A 294 -5.42 24.17 0.38
CA ASN A 294 -5.22 23.79 1.78
C ASN A 294 -4.76 24.95 2.66
N HIS A 295 -4.12 26.00 2.11
CA HIS A 295 -3.52 27.10 2.89
C HIS A 295 -3.78 28.51 2.34
N ALA A 296 -4.51 28.64 1.23
CA ALA A 296 -4.72 29.93 0.58
C ALA A 296 -6.15 30.05 0.01
N PHE A 297 -6.55 31.29 -0.22
CA PHE A 297 -7.81 31.63 -0.88
C PHE A 297 -7.56 32.44 -2.15
N ALA A 298 -8.48 32.32 -3.10
CA ALA A 298 -8.58 33.15 -4.29
C ALA A 298 -10.02 33.65 -4.43
N ALA A 299 -10.21 34.96 -4.40
CA ALA A 299 -11.50 35.62 -4.62
C ALA A 299 -11.59 36.09 -6.06
N ILE A 300 -12.72 35.81 -6.71
CA ILE A 300 -13.06 36.38 -8.03
C ILE A 300 -13.97 37.58 -7.78
N ARG A 301 -13.60 38.74 -8.32
CA ARG A 301 -14.41 39.96 -8.26
C ARG A 301 -15.42 40.01 -9.41
N GLU A 302 -16.44 40.86 -9.29
CA GLU A 302 -17.48 41.04 -10.30
C GLU A 302 -16.91 41.54 -11.65
N ASP A 303 -15.80 42.28 -11.60
CA ASP A 303 -15.04 42.75 -12.76
C ASP A 303 -14.15 41.67 -13.41
N GLY A 304 -14.13 40.45 -12.86
CA GLY A 304 -13.34 39.33 -13.37
C GLY A 304 -11.89 39.30 -12.89
N HIS A 305 -11.44 40.24 -12.06
CA HIS A 305 -10.13 40.19 -11.43
C HIS A 305 -10.07 39.17 -10.28
N VAL A 306 -8.87 38.63 -10.04
CA VAL A 306 -8.61 37.67 -8.96
C VAL A 306 -7.71 38.30 -7.90
N VAL A 307 -8.10 38.12 -6.64
CA VAL A 307 -7.34 38.55 -5.45
C VAL A 307 -6.99 37.31 -4.65
N THR A 308 -5.72 37.13 -4.28
CA THR A 308 -5.25 35.94 -3.55
C THR A 308 -4.61 36.32 -2.22
N TRP A 309 -4.76 35.46 -1.21
CA TRP A 309 -4.09 35.63 0.09
C TRP A 309 -3.89 34.28 0.80
N GLY A 310 -3.10 34.29 1.87
CA GLY A 310 -2.70 33.08 2.62
C GLY A 310 -1.31 32.59 2.21
N GLY A 311 -1.06 31.28 2.35
CA GLY A 311 0.24 30.69 2.08
C GLY A 311 0.70 30.85 0.64
N ALA A 312 1.77 31.63 0.40
CA ALA A 312 2.28 31.93 -0.95
C ALA A 312 2.60 30.67 -1.77
N ALA A 313 3.25 29.68 -1.16
CA ALA A 313 3.59 28.40 -1.80
C ALA A 313 2.35 27.54 -2.19
N TYR A 314 1.16 27.91 -1.70
CA TYR A 314 -0.11 27.23 -1.93
C TYR A 314 -1.06 28.03 -2.82
N GLY A 315 -0.53 29.07 -3.49
CA GLY A 315 -1.27 29.94 -4.39
C GLY A 315 -1.83 31.21 -3.75
N GLY A 316 -1.40 31.55 -2.53
CA GLY A 316 -1.73 32.84 -1.89
C GLY A 316 -1.06 34.05 -2.55
N ASP A 317 -0.10 33.83 -3.46
CA ASP A 317 0.55 34.86 -4.27
C ASP A 317 0.36 34.55 -5.77
N SER A 318 -0.38 35.42 -6.46
CA SER A 318 -0.67 35.35 -7.90
C SER A 318 0.02 36.45 -8.71
N ARG A 319 0.90 37.26 -8.10
CA ARG A 319 1.49 38.46 -8.74
C ARG A 319 2.19 38.17 -10.07
N GLN A 320 2.79 36.99 -10.22
CA GLN A 320 3.48 36.59 -11.44
C GLN A 320 2.53 36.40 -12.64
N VAL A 321 1.29 35.98 -12.39
CA VAL A 321 0.28 35.69 -13.42
C VAL A 321 -0.86 36.73 -13.44
N GLN A 322 -0.79 37.78 -12.61
CA GLN A 322 -1.89 38.74 -12.43
C GLN A 322 -2.34 39.40 -13.74
N LYS A 323 -1.41 39.60 -14.69
CA LYS A 323 -1.72 40.17 -16.02
C LYS A 323 -2.48 39.22 -16.93
N GLU A 324 -2.48 37.92 -16.63
CA GLU A 324 -3.16 36.88 -17.40
C GLU A 324 -4.53 36.53 -16.79
N LEU A 325 -4.76 36.88 -15.52
CA LEU A 325 -6.02 36.69 -14.79
C LEU A 325 -7.04 37.79 -15.13
N ILE A 326 -7.45 37.84 -16.40
CA ILE A 326 -8.43 38.79 -16.94
C ILE A 326 -9.68 38.04 -17.37
N ASP A 327 -10.87 38.57 -17.06
CA ASP A 327 -12.16 37.94 -17.38
C ASP A 327 -12.25 36.48 -16.89
N VAL A 328 -11.79 36.24 -15.67
CA VAL A 328 -11.86 34.90 -15.05
C VAL A 328 -13.34 34.53 -14.86
N GLU A 329 -13.73 33.33 -15.32
CA GLU A 329 -15.08 32.75 -15.15
C GLU A 329 -15.16 31.85 -13.93
N ASP A 330 -14.12 31.04 -13.69
CA ASP A 330 -14.09 30.13 -12.56
C ASP A 330 -12.65 29.89 -12.07
N VAL A 331 -12.50 29.52 -10.80
CA VAL A 331 -11.21 29.16 -10.20
C VAL A 331 -11.37 27.85 -9.45
N GLN A 332 -10.60 26.85 -9.89
CA GLN A 332 -10.51 25.56 -9.24
C GLN A 332 -9.19 25.45 -8.48
N ALA A 333 -9.26 24.97 -7.24
CA ALA A 333 -8.08 24.77 -6.40
C ALA A 333 -7.75 23.28 -6.25
N CYS A 334 -6.48 22.93 -6.25
CA CYS A 334 -6.00 21.68 -5.64
C CYS A 334 -5.48 21.99 -4.22
N GLY A 335 -4.85 21.04 -3.54
CA GLY A 335 -4.29 21.26 -2.21
C GLY A 335 -3.22 22.35 -2.16
N PHE A 336 -2.52 22.62 -3.26
CA PHE A 336 -1.29 23.41 -3.32
C PHE A 336 -1.24 24.48 -4.42
N ALA A 337 -2.26 24.56 -5.27
CA ALA A 337 -2.28 25.42 -6.45
C ALA A 337 -3.71 25.75 -6.88
N PHE A 338 -3.83 26.69 -7.81
CA PHE A 338 -5.08 27.11 -8.43
C PHE A 338 -4.97 27.07 -9.96
N ALA A 339 -6.12 26.86 -10.60
CA ALA A 339 -6.33 26.94 -12.04
C ALA A 339 -7.56 27.81 -12.31
N ALA A 340 -7.35 28.96 -12.94
CA ALA A 340 -8.40 29.86 -13.40
C ALA A 340 -8.83 29.49 -14.82
N LEU A 341 -10.14 29.30 -15.02
CA LEU A 341 -10.78 29.21 -16.33
C LEU A 341 -11.20 30.62 -16.76
N LEU A 342 -10.65 31.09 -17.87
CA LEU A 342 -10.97 32.39 -18.45
C LEU A 342 -12.19 32.31 -19.37
N ARG A 343 -12.86 33.44 -19.62
CA ARG A 343 -13.99 33.54 -20.55
C ARG A 343 -13.69 33.08 -21.97
N ASN A 344 -12.44 33.20 -22.40
CA ASN A 344 -11.95 32.70 -23.69
C ASN A 344 -11.66 31.19 -23.70
N LYS A 345 -12.04 30.46 -22.64
CA LYS A 345 -11.87 29.00 -22.48
C LYS A 345 -10.40 28.55 -22.40
N ARG A 346 -9.49 29.45 -22.03
CA ARG A 346 -8.10 29.14 -21.67
C ARG A 346 -7.95 29.02 -20.15
N VAL A 347 -6.83 28.43 -19.74
CA VAL A 347 -6.49 28.20 -18.34
C VAL A 347 -5.22 28.93 -17.95
N VAL A 348 -5.22 29.53 -16.75
CA VAL A 348 -4.04 30.14 -16.12
C VAL A 348 -3.85 29.48 -14.76
N THR A 349 -2.64 29.04 -14.44
CA THR A 349 -2.35 28.32 -13.18
C THR A 349 -1.32 29.07 -12.33
N TRP A 350 -1.40 28.92 -11.02
CA TRP A 350 -0.39 29.44 -10.09
C TRP A 350 -0.38 28.66 -8.77
N GLY A 351 0.61 28.91 -7.92
CA GLY A 351 0.89 28.16 -6.70
C GLY A 351 2.05 27.19 -6.88
N SER A 352 2.06 26.07 -6.18
CA SER A 352 3.19 25.13 -6.22
C SER A 352 3.37 24.52 -7.62
N PRO A 353 4.52 24.73 -8.30
CA PRO A 353 4.76 24.20 -9.64
C PRO A 353 4.61 22.67 -9.72
N ALA A 354 5.14 21.96 -8.71
CA ALA A 354 5.14 20.49 -8.66
C ALA A 354 3.74 19.87 -8.51
N TYR A 355 2.74 20.66 -8.10
CA TYR A 355 1.39 20.19 -7.78
C TYR A 355 0.31 20.88 -8.62
N GLY A 356 0.68 21.35 -9.82
CA GLY A 356 -0.26 21.88 -10.81
C GLY A 356 -0.30 23.41 -10.93
N GLY A 357 0.55 24.12 -10.18
CA GLY A 357 0.73 25.57 -10.34
C GLY A 357 1.44 25.95 -11.65
N ASP A 358 2.18 25.02 -12.26
CA ASP A 358 2.78 25.16 -13.59
C ASP A 358 2.09 24.21 -14.58
N SER A 359 1.41 24.80 -15.58
CA SER A 359 0.74 24.09 -16.68
C SER A 359 1.43 24.31 -18.03
N SER A 360 2.61 24.95 -18.07
CA SER A 360 3.33 25.32 -19.30
C SER A 360 3.49 24.16 -20.29
N ARG A 361 3.76 22.95 -19.79
CA ARG A 361 3.94 21.72 -20.59
C ARG A 361 2.69 21.27 -21.35
N VAL A 362 1.51 21.67 -20.89
CA VAL A 362 0.21 21.31 -21.50
C VAL A 362 -0.57 22.52 -21.98
N GLN A 363 0.00 23.72 -21.91
CA GLN A 363 -0.70 24.98 -22.15
C GLN A 363 -1.28 25.08 -23.57
N GLU A 364 -0.58 24.51 -24.57
CA GLU A 364 -1.07 24.44 -25.95
C GLU A 364 -2.26 23.49 -26.13
N GLN A 365 -2.46 22.54 -25.21
CA GLN A 365 -3.57 21.59 -25.23
C GLN A 365 -4.80 22.11 -24.44
N LEU A 366 -4.61 23.09 -23.55
CA LEU A 366 -5.66 23.69 -22.72
C LEU A 366 -6.43 24.78 -23.50
N THR A 367 -7.00 24.37 -24.62
CA THR A 367 -7.86 25.20 -25.49
C THR A 367 -9.28 24.69 -25.48
N ASP A 368 -10.27 25.58 -25.49
CA ASP A 368 -11.69 25.21 -25.42
C ASP A 368 -12.01 24.37 -24.17
N VAL A 369 -11.44 24.75 -23.02
CA VAL A 369 -11.72 24.08 -21.73
C VAL A 369 -13.13 24.42 -21.27
N ARG A 370 -13.92 23.40 -20.95
CA ARG A 370 -15.27 23.54 -20.38
C ARG A 370 -15.27 23.51 -18.86
N GLU A 371 -14.57 22.54 -18.30
CA GLU A 371 -14.58 22.25 -16.87
C GLU A 371 -13.20 21.82 -16.39
N ILE A 372 -12.88 22.13 -15.13
CA ILE A 372 -11.63 21.73 -14.46
C ILE A 372 -12.00 20.97 -13.19
N HIS A 373 -11.40 19.81 -12.99
CA HIS A 373 -11.48 19.03 -11.77
C HIS A 373 -10.11 18.96 -11.11
N ALA A 374 -10.07 18.93 -9.79
CA ALA A 374 -8.82 18.85 -9.04
C ALA A 374 -8.85 17.73 -7.99
N SER A 375 -7.74 16.98 -7.93
CA SER A 375 -7.36 16.16 -6.78
C SER A 375 -6.61 17.03 -5.77
N ASN A 376 -6.04 16.45 -4.70
CA ASN A 376 -5.22 17.23 -3.78
C ASN A 376 -3.88 17.66 -4.39
N TYR A 377 -3.40 17.02 -5.47
CA TYR A 377 -2.06 17.22 -6.04
C TYR A 377 -2.00 17.44 -7.56
N ALA A 378 -3.14 17.40 -8.26
CA ALA A 378 -3.20 17.47 -9.72
C ALA A 378 -4.55 18.03 -10.21
N PHE A 379 -4.61 18.35 -11.49
CA PHE A 379 -5.80 18.83 -12.19
C PHE A 379 -6.10 18.00 -13.45
N ALA A 380 -7.38 17.98 -13.82
CA ALA A 380 -7.90 17.40 -15.05
C ALA A 380 -8.91 18.37 -15.70
N ALA A 381 -8.63 18.82 -16.91
CA ALA A 381 -9.51 19.67 -17.70
C ALA A 381 -10.26 18.85 -18.75
N VAL A 382 -11.57 19.08 -18.86
CA VAL A 382 -12.42 18.53 -19.92
C VAL A 382 -12.56 19.58 -21.03
N LEU A 383 -12.09 19.23 -22.23
CA LEU A 383 -12.16 20.11 -23.40
C LEU A 383 -13.53 20.00 -24.09
N GLY A 384 -13.87 20.96 -24.95
CA GLY A 384 -15.13 20.93 -25.68
C GLY A 384 -15.26 19.80 -26.70
N SER A 385 -14.13 19.21 -27.09
CA SER A 385 -14.06 17.96 -27.84
C SER A 385 -14.40 16.70 -27.03
N GLY A 386 -14.55 16.80 -25.70
CA GLY A 386 -14.73 15.67 -24.79
C GLY A 386 -13.43 14.95 -24.42
N ARG A 387 -12.26 15.44 -24.86
CA ARG A 387 -10.94 14.98 -24.43
C ARG A 387 -10.61 15.51 -23.04
N VAL A 388 -9.83 14.74 -22.28
CA VAL A 388 -9.29 15.15 -20.97
C VAL A 388 -7.81 15.49 -21.08
N VAL A 389 -7.38 16.59 -20.48
CA VAL A 389 -5.97 17.00 -20.34
C VAL A 389 -5.64 17.08 -18.86
N THR A 390 -4.56 16.45 -18.41
CA THR A 390 -4.15 16.40 -17.00
C THR A 390 -2.79 17.06 -16.79
N TRP A 391 -2.58 17.62 -15.60
CA TRP A 391 -1.28 18.18 -15.18
C TRP A 391 -1.14 18.23 -13.66
N GLY A 392 0.08 18.50 -13.18
CA GLY A 392 0.45 18.47 -11.76
C GLY A 392 1.26 17.22 -11.42
N SER A 393 1.12 16.69 -10.20
CA SER A 393 1.91 15.53 -9.79
C SER A 393 1.53 14.28 -10.60
N ALA A 394 2.48 13.77 -11.40
CA ALA A 394 2.26 12.61 -12.27
C ALA A 394 1.72 11.39 -11.49
N ASN A 395 2.32 11.09 -10.33
CA ASN A 395 1.92 9.98 -9.47
C ASN A 395 0.53 10.15 -8.82
N HIS A 396 -0.07 11.34 -8.88
CA HIS A 396 -1.34 11.68 -8.23
C HIS A 396 -2.43 12.13 -9.22
N GLY A 397 -2.33 11.68 -10.46
CA GLY A 397 -3.34 11.90 -11.50
C GLY A 397 -3.01 13.02 -12.48
N GLY A 398 -1.83 13.65 -12.35
CA GLY A 398 -1.33 14.66 -13.30
C GLY A 398 -0.78 14.08 -14.61
N ASP A 399 -0.69 12.76 -14.72
CA ASP A 399 -0.37 12.05 -15.97
C ASP A 399 -1.47 11.01 -16.26
N SER A 400 -2.23 11.23 -17.34
CA SER A 400 -3.27 10.33 -17.84
C SER A 400 -2.86 9.57 -19.12
N SER A 401 -1.59 9.65 -19.54
CA SER A 401 -1.12 9.09 -20.82
C SER A 401 -1.47 7.61 -21.01
N ALA A 402 -1.34 6.79 -19.95
CA ALA A 402 -1.66 5.37 -19.97
C ALA A 402 -3.14 5.04 -20.24
N VAL A 403 -4.05 5.97 -19.98
CA VAL A 403 -5.51 5.79 -20.16
C VAL A 403 -6.11 6.78 -21.16
N GLN A 404 -5.26 7.56 -21.84
CA GLN A 404 -5.70 8.69 -22.67
C GLN A 404 -6.65 8.27 -23.80
N ASP A 405 -6.44 7.10 -24.39
CA ASP A 405 -7.32 6.57 -25.43
C ASP A 405 -8.72 6.18 -24.94
N GLN A 406 -8.85 5.91 -23.63
CA GLN A 406 -10.12 5.56 -22.99
C GLN A 406 -10.90 6.80 -22.54
N LEU A 407 -10.27 7.96 -22.40
CA LEU A 407 -10.88 9.21 -21.93
C LEU A 407 -11.49 10.03 -23.09
N ARG A 408 -12.45 9.43 -23.80
CA ARG A 408 -13.21 10.08 -24.89
C ARG A 408 -14.68 10.13 -24.50
N GLU A 409 -15.36 11.25 -24.69
CA GLU A 409 -16.79 11.41 -24.29
C GLU A 409 -17.02 11.22 -22.78
N VAL A 410 -16.15 11.82 -21.96
CA VAL A 410 -16.28 11.79 -20.50
C VAL A 410 -17.53 12.56 -20.07
N GLN A 411 -18.40 11.91 -19.29
CA GLN A 411 -19.62 12.54 -18.75
C GLN A 411 -19.43 13.09 -17.34
N GLN A 412 -18.61 12.42 -16.52
CA GLN A 412 -18.33 12.82 -15.13
C GLN A 412 -16.89 12.48 -14.76
N ILE A 413 -16.24 13.36 -13.98
CA ILE A 413 -14.94 13.11 -13.34
C ILE A 413 -15.08 13.34 -11.83
N ALA A 414 -14.64 12.36 -11.05
CA ALA A 414 -14.47 12.46 -9.61
C ALA A 414 -12.99 12.35 -9.24
N ALA A 415 -12.58 13.04 -8.17
CA ALA A 415 -11.19 13.05 -7.70
C ALA A 415 -11.14 12.67 -6.21
N SER A 416 -10.15 11.85 -5.84
CA SER A 416 -9.74 11.62 -4.45
C SER A 416 -8.54 12.48 -4.11
N CYS A 417 -7.88 12.24 -2.96
CA CYS A 417 -6.67 12.98 -2.63
C CYS A 417 -5.54 12.77 -3.63
N GLY A 418 -5.49 11.66 -4.36
CA GLY A 418 -4.35 11.31 -5.20
C GLY A 418 -4.67 10.59 -6.50
N ALA A 419 -5.95 10.55 -6.90
CA ALA A 419 -6.37 9.85 -8.11
C ALA A 419 -7.64 10.47 -8.68
N PHE A 420 -7.94 10.11 -9.92
CA PHE A 420 -9.17 10.47 -10.62
C PHE A 420 -9.90 9.22 -11.10
N ALA A 421 -11.21 9.35 -11.23
CA ALA A 421 -12.11 8.38 -11.80
C ALA A 421 -13.07 9.09 -12.76
N ALA A 422 -13.14 8.62 -14.00
CA ALA A 422 -14.02 9.14 -15.03
C ALA A 422 -15.07 8.10 -15.44
N LEU A 423 -16.30 8.55 -15.62
CA LEU A 423 -17.35 7.75 -16.23
C LEU A 423 -17.45 8.11 -17.72
N VAL A 424 -17.15 7.12 -18.56
CA VAL A 424 -17.07 7.25 -20.01
C VAL A 424 -18.27 6.56 -20.66
N GLY A 425 -19.00 7.28 -21.53
CA GLY A 425 -20.21 6.77 -22.18
C GLY A 425 -21.34 6.35 -21.23
N GLY A 426 -21.28 6.77 -19.95
CA GLY A 426 -22.23 6.42 -18.90
C GLY A 426 -22.12 4.99 -18.34
N VAL A 427 -21.12 4.21 -18.79
CA VAL A 427 -21.05 2.76 -18.55
C VAL A 427 -19.63 2.28 -18.22
N GLN A 428 -18.58 2.92 -18.75
CA GLN A 428 -17.20 2.51 -18.52
C GLN A 428 -16.52 3.37 -17.46
N LEU A 429 -15.98 2.73 -16.41
CA LEU A 429 -15.19 3.40 -15.38
C LEU A 429 -13.69 3.37 -15.75
N VAL A 430 -13.08 4.54 -15.86
CA VAL A 430 -11.65 4.71 -16.12
C VAL A 430 -11.01 5.43 -14.94
N THR A 431 -9.97 4.86 -14.32
CA THR A 431 -9.27 5.47 -13.19
C THR A 431 -7.79 5.65 -13.50
N TRP A 432 -7.17 6.69 -12.93
CA TRP A 432 -5.73 6.92 -13.03
C TRP A 432 -5.20 7.70 -11.81
N GLY A 433 -3.87 7.74 -11.65
CA GLY A 433 -3.19 8.30 -10.48
C GLY A 433 -2.78 7.24 -9.46
N ASN A 434 -2.58 7.66 -8.20
CA ASN A 434 -2.00 6.80 -7.17
C ASN A 434 -2.91 5.60 -6.85
N ALA A 435 -2.38 4.38 -6.98
CA ALA A 435 -3.14 3.16 -6.72
C ALA A 435 -3.72 3.08 -5.29
N ALA A 436 -2.96 3.51 -4.28
CA ALA A 436 -3.41 3.54 -2.89
C ALA A 436 -4.50 4.59 -2.62
N CYS A 437 -4.62 5.58 -3.50
CA CYS A 437 -5.69 6.58 -3.47
C CYS A 437 -6.87 6.22 -4.38
N GLY A 438 -6.87 5.02 -4.99
CA GLY A 438 -7.90 4.48 -5.86
C GLY A 438 -7.74 4.76 -7.36
N GLY A 439 -6.54 5.11 -7.80
CA GLY A 439 -6.18 5.19 -9.23
C GLY A 439 -6.14 3.84 -9.94
N ASP A 440 -6.17 2.72 -9.21
CA ASP A 440 -6.29 1.36 -9.74
C ASP A 440 -7.68 0.77 -9.46
N SER A 441 -8.51 0.66 -10.50
CA SER A 441 -9.86 0.07 -10.42
C SER A 441 -9.89 -1.41 -10.85
N GLY A 442 -8.76 -2.10 -10.99
CA GLY A 442 -8.73 -3.51 -11.42
C GLY A 442 -9.59 -4.46 -10.57
N ALA A 443 -9.74 -4.18 -9.26
CA ALA A 443 -10.63 -4.90 -8.36
C ALA A 443 -12.13 -4.71 -8.68
N VAL A 444 -12.50 -3.59 -9.31
CA VAL A 444 -13.87 -3.19 -9.63
C VAL A 444 -14.21 -3.50 -11.10
N GLN A 445 -13.23 -3.41 -12.02
CA GLN A 445 -13.40 -3.77 -13.43
C GLN A 445 -13.76 -5.26 -13.61
N ASN A 446 -13.28 -6.15 -12.74
CA ASN A 446 -13.63 -7.57 -12.79
C ASN A 446 -15.11 -7.86 -12.45
N ILE A 447 -15.79 -7.00 -11.70
CA ILE A 447 -17.23 -7.13 -11.40
C ILE A 447 -18.07 -6.87 -12.67
N TRP A 448 -17.55 -6.07 -13.60
CA TRP A 448 -18.12 -5.86 -14.93
C TRP A 448 -17.73 -6.97 -15.93
N ALA A 449 -16.55 -7.57 -15.76
CA ALA A 449 -16.07 -8.68 -16.60
C ALA A 449 -16.79 -10.01 -16.32
N VAL A 450 -17.33 -10.24 -15.13
CA VAL A 450 -18.08 -11.48 -14.80
C VAL A 450 -19.43 -11.53 -15.54
N GLY A 451 -19.97 -10.38 -15.98
CA GLY A 451 -21.06 -10.33 -16.95
C GLY A 451 -20.63 -10.57 -18.41
N MET A 452 -19.33 -10.59 -18.70
CA MET A 452 -18.73 -10.70 -20.04
C MET A 452 -18.00 -12.02 -20.30
N LEU A 453 -17.62 -12.80 -19.27
CA LEU A 453 -16.80 -14.01 -19.40
C LEU A 453 -17.61 -15.28 -19.74
N GLY A 454 -18.54 -15.14 -20.66
CA GLY A 454 -19.14 -16.24 -21.39
C GLY A 454 -19.19 -15.88 -22.87
N ILE A 455 -18.01 -15.84 -23.53
CA ILE A 455 -17.75 -16.09 -24.97
C ILE A 455 -16.31 -15.63 -25.25
N VAL A 456 -15.34 -16.56 -25.29
CA VAL A 456 -14.24 -16.64 -26.29
C VAL A 456 -13.74 -18.09 -26.22
N THR A 457 -14.19 -19.03 -27.05
CA THR A 457 -13.68 -19.38 -28.39
C THR A 457 -14.66 -20.45 -28.92
N THR A 458 -15.11 -20.45 -30.18
CA THR A 458 -14.34 -20.87 -31.35
C THR A 458 -15.15 -20.54 -32.61
N GLY A 459 -14.51 -19.86 -33.56
CA GLY A 459 -14.96 -19.84 -34.94
C GLY A 459 -14.24 -20.94 -35.70
N GLY A 460 -15.00 -21.95 -36.15
CA GLY A 460 -14.63 -22.83 -37.27
C GLY A 460 -14.05 -24.20 -36.92
N GLY A 461 -14.82 -25.26 -37.17
CA GLY A 461 -14.28 -26.59 -37.48
C GLY A 461 -14.77 -27.76 -36.61
N GLN A 462 -15.90 -28.35 -37.01
CA GLN A 462 -16.34 -29.73 -36.81
C GLN A 462 -15.90 -30.53 -35.56
N ALA A 463 -16.85 -30.86 -34.68
CA ALA A 463 -16.90 -32.18 -34.04
C ALA A 463 -18.35 -32.57 -33.67
N ARG A 464 -18.77 -33.75 -34.14
CA ARG A 464 -20.06 -34.40 -33.88
C ARG A 464 -20.08 -35.07 -32.49
N TRP A 465 -21.26 -35.00 -31.88
CA TRP A 465 -21.90 -35.85 -30.86
C TRP A 465 -21.28 -37.20 -30.47
N ILE A 466 -21.29 -37.52 -29.16
CA ILE A 466 -22.08 -38.60 -28.52
C ILE A 466 -22.18 -38.33 -27.00
N TYR A 467 -23.38 -38.08 -26.48
CA TYR A 467 -23.73 -38.21 -25.05
C TYR A 467 -24.90 -39.20 -24.98
N ARG A 468 -24.63 -40.48 -24.67
CA ARG A 468 -25.71 -41.45 -24.43
C ARG A 468 -25.50 -42.47 -23.29
N ASP A 469 -24.43 -42.39 -22.50
CA ASP A 469 -24.18 -43.40 -21.44
C ASP A 469 -24.08 -42.87 -20.00
N ALA A 470 -24.35 -41.58 -19.74
CA ALA A 470 -24.17 -41.01 -18.40
C ALA A 470 -25.44 -40.92 -17.51
N PHE A 471 -26.61 -41.40 -17.97
CA PHE A 471 -27.87 -41.21 -17.22
C PHE A 471 -28.34 -42.44 -16.41
N ASN A 472 -27.80 -43.64 -16.66
CA ASN A 472 -28.29 -44.87 -16.04
C ASN A 472 -27.54 -45.33 -14.77
N LEU A 473 -26.47 -44.65 -14.35
CA LEU A 473 -25.71 -45.03 -13.15
C LEU A 473 -26.17 -44.31 -11.86
N CYS A 474 -26.76 -43.11 -11.98
CA CYS A 474 -27.18 -42.33 -10.82
C CYS A 474 -28.51 -42.80 -10.19
N ALA A 475 -29.36 -43.52 -10.93
CA ALA A 475 -30.63 -44.02 -10.40
C ALA A 475 -30.49 -45.29 -9.55
N GLN A 476 -29.41 -46.06 -9.73
CA GLN A 476 -29.21 -47.35 -9.02
C GLN A 476 -28.51 -47.20 -7.65
N LEU A 477 -27.86 -46.06 -7.38
CA LEU A 477 -27.16 -45.83 -6.10
C LEU A 477 -28.04 -45.15 -5.03
N ALA A 478 -29.14 -44.50 -5.41
CA ALA A 478 -30.06 -43.85 -4.47
C ALA A 478 -30.92 -44.85 -3.67
N ALA A 479 -31.18 -46.06 -4.20
CA ALA A 479 -32.04 -47.05 -3.54
C ALA A 479 -31.34 -47.88 -2.45
N LYS A 480 -30.00 -47.83 -2.36
CA LYS A 480 -29.22 -48.59 -1.35
C LYS A 480 -28.97 -47.81 -0.04
N ALA A 481 -29.17 -46.50 -0.06
CA ALA A 481 -28.90 -45.62 1.09
C ALA A 481 -30.05 -45.55 2.12
N ASP A 482 -31.28 -45.89 1.72
CA ASP A 482 -32.46 -45.81 2.61
C ASP A 482 -32.70 -47.07 3.46
N ALA A 483 -32.07 -48.20 3.14
CA ALA A 483 -32.23 -49.46 3.88
C ALA A 483 -31.38 -49.55 5.17
N GLN A 484 -30.34 -48.71 5.33
CA GLN A 484 -29.46 -48.75 6.50
C GLN A 484 -29.83 -47.74 7.61
N ARG A 485 -30.77 -46.83 7.37
CA ARG A 485 -31.14 -45.76 8.33
C ARG A 485 -32.24 -46.12 9.35
N ALA A 486 -32.69 -47.37 9.39
CA ALA A 486 -33.85 -47.77 10.19
C ALA A 486 -33.58 -48.52 11.52
N GLN A 487 -32.32 -48.74 11.95
CA GLN A 487 -32.05 -49.72 13.03
C GLN A 487 -31.46 -49.23 14.36
N GLN A 488 -31.25 -47.94 14.61
CA GLN A 488 -30.81 -47.51 15.95
C GLN A 488 -31.59 -46.29 16.45
N ARG A 489 -32.77 -46.57 17.02
CA ARG A 489 -33.50 -45.69 17.94
C ARG A 489 -33.33 -46.22 19.36
N VAL A 490 -32.66 -45.47 20.23
CA VAL A 490 -33.04 -45.32 21.64
C VAL A 490 -32.88 -43.84 22.02
N LYS A 491 -33.95 -43.28 22.60
CA LYS A 491 -34.16 -41.92 23.17
C LYS A 491 -34.05 -42.03 24.72
N PRO A 492 -34.20 -40.94 25.52
CA PRO A 492 -33.58 -39.61 25.49
C PRO A 492 -33.20 -39.08 26.92
N LEU A 493 -32.48 -37.96 27.03
CA LEU A 493 -32.76 -36.87 28.01
C LEU A 493 -31.87 -35.61 27.75
N THR A 494 -32.42 -34.70 26.94
CA THR A 494 -32.58 -33.23 27.09
C THR A 494 -32.03 -32.54 28.37
N LEU A 495 -31.48 -31.30 28.40
CA LEU A 495 -31.60 -30.08 27.56
C LEU A 495 -30.35 -29.14 27.62
N LEU A 496 -30.04 -28.55 26.44
CA LEU A 496 -29.71 -27.13 26.08
C LEU A 496 -28.63 -26.31 26.84
N GLY A 497 -27.74 -25.54 26.18
CA GLY A 497 -27.57 -25.25 24.76
C GLY A 497 -26.61 -24.05 24.58
N GLY A 498 -25.46 -24.29 23.94
CA GLY A 498 -24.51 -23.26 23.46
C GLY A 498 -24.17 -23.58 22.00
N GLY A 499 -24.29 -22.59 21.12
CA GLY A 499 -24.14 -22.76 19.67
C GLY A 499 -22.71 -23.03 19.24
N GLU A 500 -22.50 -24.15 18.54
CA GLU A 500 -21.25 -24.52 17.89
C GLU A 500 -21.08 -23.78 16.55
N LYS A 501 -19.84 -23.36 16.28
CA LYS A 501 -19.37 -22.81 15.01
C LYS A 501 -19.27 -23.93 13.95
N PRO A 502 -19.61 -23.69 12.67
CA PRO A 502 -19.42 -24.70 11.62
C PRO A 502 -17.95 -24.86 11.21
N HIS A 503 -17.51 -26.12 11.14
CA HIS A 503 -16.20 -26.59 10.69
C HIS A 503 -16.06 -26.57 9.15
N LEU A 504 -14.86 -26.21 8.67
CA LEU A 504 -14.41 -26.37 7.26
C LEU A 504 -14.30 -27.86 6.87
N PRO A 505 -14.45 -28.21 5.57
CA PRO A 505 -14.28 -29.58 5.11
C PRO A 505 -12.79 -30.02 5.17
N PRO A 506 -12.51 -31.32 5.42
CA PRO A 506 -11.14 -31.84 5.51
C PRO A 506 -10.49 -31.97 4.13
N LEU A 507 -9.19 -31.69 4.07
CA LEU A 507 -8.32 -31.99 2.92
C LEU A 507 -8.19 -33.52 2.70
N PRO A 508 -7.85 -33.96 1.47
CA PRO A 508 -7.78 -35.38 1.12
C PRO A 508 -6.78 -36.18 1.99
N PRO A 509 -6.98 -37.50 2.13
CA PRO A 509 -6.33 -38.31 3.16
C PRO A 509 -4.80 -38.37 3.03
N THR A 510 -4.14 -38.38 4.18
CA THR A 510 -2.71 -38.65 4.36
C THR A 510 -2.35 -40.07 3.92
N LEU A 511 -1.36 -40.18 3.04
CA LEU A 511 -0.61 -41.44 2.85
C LEU A 511 0.11 -41.78 4.17
N ARG A 512 0.02 -43.04 4.60
CA ARG A 512 0.67 -43.52 5.83
C ARG A 512 2.19 -43.60 5.63
N ASN A 513 2.90 -43.35 6.73
CA ASN A 513 4.36 -43.21 6.93
C ASN A 513 5.30 -44.29 6.34
N SER A 514 4.83 -45.33 5.66
CA SER A 514 5.68 -46.43 5.16
C SER A 514 6.04 -46.35 3.68
N ASP A 515 5.37 -45.52 2.89
CA ASP A 515 5.46 -45.60 1.42
C ASP A 515 6.00 -44.33 0.74
N VAL A 516 6.68 -43.43 1.47
CA VAL A 516 7.26 -42.20 0.88
C VAL A 516 8.73 -42.47 0.50
N PRO A 517 9.04 -42.77 -0.77
CA PRO A 517 10.44 -42.89 -1.21
C PRO A 517 11.18 -41.57 -1.00
N ALA A 518 12.48 -41.64 -0.70
CA ALA A 518 13.34 -40.48 -0.46
C ALA A 518 13.30 -39.39 -1.56
N LYS A 519 12.82 -39.72 -2.77
CA LYS A 519 12.59 -38.79 -3.88
C LYS A 519 11.45 -37.78 -3.63
N ASP A 520 10.46 -38.10 -2.81
CA ASP A 520 9.31 -37.21 -2.57
C ASP A 520 9.62 -36.12 -1.53
N VAL A 521 10.70 -36.28 -0.74
CA VAL A 521 11.22 -35.25 0.16
C VAL A 521 11.87 -34.10 -0.63
N GLU A 522 12.48 -34.40 -1.78
CA GLU A 522 13.12 -33.41 -2.66
C GLU A 522 12.12 -32.59 -3.49
N GLN A 523 10.87 -33.06 -3.64
CA GLN A 523 9.82 -32.38 -4.41
C GLN A 523 8.88 -31.48 -3.59
N ILE A 524 9.09 -31.34 -2.28
CA ILE A 524 8.32 -30.39 -1.46
C ILE A 524 8.89 -28.98 -1.66
N GLN A 525 8.59 -28.43 -2.84
CA GLN A 525 8.52 -27.01 -3.08
C GLN A 525 7.62 -26.36 -2.02
N SER A 526 7.92 -25.12 -1.58
CA SER A 526 7.00 -24.42 -0.68
C SER A 526 5.61 -24.46 -1.31
N THR A 527 4.62 -24.98 -0.57
CA THR A 527 3.23 -25.10 -1.04
C THR A 527 2.70 -23.76 -1.52
N TYR A 528 3.31 -22.68 -1.03
CA TYR A 528 3.19 -21.33 -1.54
C TYR A 528 4.44 -20.98 -2.35
N HIS A 529 4.38 -21.19 -3.67
CA HIS A 529 5.17 -20.39 -4.59
C HIS A 529 4.54 -19.01 -4.59
N TRP A 530 5.18 -18.06 -3.93
CA TRP A 530 4.78 -16.66 -4.01
C TRP A 530 5.04 -16.19 -5.44
N ARG A 531 4.02 -16.31 -6.29
CA ARG A 531 3.98 -15.61 -7.56
C ARG A 531 3.49 -14.19 -7.28
N PRO A 532 4.23 -13.15 -7.69
CA PRO A 532 3.80 -11.77 -7.55
C PRO A 532 2.44 -11.59 -8.21
N VAL A 533 1.44 -11.27 -7.42
CA VAL A 533 0.19 -10.72 -7.94
C VAL A 533 0.47 -9.22 -8.07
N GLN A 534 0.81 -8.79 -9.30
CA GLN A 534 1.41 -7.50 -9.73
C GLN A 534 2.94 -7.38 -9.58
N ILE A 535 3.66 -7.73 -10.64
CA ILE A 535 4.87 -6.98 -11.03
C ILE A 535 4.36 -5.77 -11.82
N ARG A 536 4.32 -4.58 -11.22
CA ARG A 536 4.24 -3.33 -11.99
C ARG A 536 5.66 -2.78 -12.13
N GLU A 537 6.18 -2.79 -13.34
CA GLU A 537 7.31 -1.96 -13.73
C GLU A 537 6.88 -0.49 -13.64
N HIS A 538 7.29 0.20 -12.57
CA HIS A 538 7.25 1.65 -12.51
C HIS A 538 8.58 2.16 -13.11
N CYS A 539 8.57 2.50 -14.40
CA CYS A 539 9.67 3.23 -15.03
C CYS A 539 9.71 4.66 -14.48
N PHE A 540 10.69 4.97 -13.62
CA PHE A 540 11.06 6.34 -13.32
C PHE A 540 12.09 6.80 -14.36
N ALA A 541 11.75 7.85 -15.11
CA ALA A 541 12.72 8.61 -15.90
C ALA A 541 13.57 9.49 -14.96
N SER A 542 14.66 8.92 -14.48
CA SER A 542 15.84 9.66 -13.98
C SER A 542 17.04 8.72 -14.10
N ASP A 543 18.16 9.22 -14.61
CA ASP A 543 19.37 8.51 -15.06
C ASP A 543 20.10 7.61 -14.03
N GLN A 544 19.39 6.68 -13.39
CA GLN A 544 19.91 5.66 -12.48
C GLN A 544 19.10 4.36 -12.67
N PRO A 545 19.74 3.20 -12.90
CA PRO A 545 19.02 1.98 -13.29
C PRO A 545 18.21 1.38 -12.12
N GLY A 546 16.90 1.21 -12.37
CA GLY A 546 16.04 0.17 -11.77
C GLY A 546 15.64 0.33 -10.30
N ARG A 547 14.49 0.97 -10.03
CA ARG A 547 13.79 0.83 -8.73
C ARG A 547 12.44 0.13 -8.91
N THR A 548 12.48 -1.18 -8.72
CA THR A 548 11.32 -2.05 -8.49
C THR A 548 11.00 -2.03 -7.00
N LEU A 549 9.78 -1.61 -6.62
CA LEU A 549 9.25 -1.86 -5.27
C LEU A 549 7.85 -2.46 -5.43
N GLY A 550 7.82 -3.70 -5.91
CA GLY A 550 6.72 -4.62 -5.60
C GLY A 550 6.92 -5.17 -4.18
N THR A 551 5.84 -5.61 -3.53
CA THR A 551 5.85 -6.17 -2.16
C THR A 551 6.54 -7.54 -2.13
N TYR A 552 7.85 -7.56 -2.37
CA TYR A 552 8.72 -8.68 -2.06
C TYR A 552 9.32 -8.44 -0.69
N VAL A 553 9.10 -9.39 0.20
CA VAL A 553 9.73 -9.36 1.51
C VAL A 553 10.43 -10.69 1.71
N ASN A 554 11.74 -10.70 1.48
CA ASN A 554 12.58 -11.90 1.51
C ASN A 554 12.63 -12.59 2.89
N THR A 555 12.20 -11.90 3.96
CA THR A 555 12.07 -12.49 5.31
C THR A 555 10.82 -13.36 5.47
N LEU A 556 9.74 -13.09 4.72
CA LEU A 556 8.45 -13.76 4.91
C LEU A 556 8.33 -15.09 4.15
N SER A 557 9.15 -15.28 3.12
CA SER A 557 9.33 -16.56 2.43
C SER A 557 10.70 -16.61 1.78
N PHE A 558 11.37 -17.76 1.87
CA PHE A 558 12.67 -17.94 1.25
C PHE A 558 12.82 -19.35 0.70
N SER A 559 13.09 -19.41 -0.60
CA SER A 559 13.28 -20.65 -1.32
C SER A 559 14.74 -20.78 -1.69
N LEU A 560 15.46 -21.63 -0.96
CA LEU A 560 16.79 -22.09 -1.39
C LEU A 560 16.66 -22.90 -2.68
N ALA A 561 17.63 -22.73 -3.58
CA ALA A 561 17.77 -23.58 -4.75
C ALA A 561 17.84 -25.06 -4.30
N PRO A 562 17.10 -25.99 -4.96
CA PRO A 562 17.07 -27.40 -4.55
C PRO A 562 18.46 -28.03 -4.41
N GLN A 563 19.41 -27.57 -5.23
CA GLN A 563 20.82 -28.00 -5.22
C GLN A 563 21.52 -27.75 -3.88
N ILE A 564 21.17 -26.67 -3.16
CA ILE A 564 21.74 -26.30 -1.86
C ILE A 564 21.27 -27.26 -0.75
N LEU A 565 20.05 -27.79 -0.87
CA LEU A 565 19.47 -28.71 0.11
C LEU A 565 19.82 -30.18 -0.15
N GLN A 566 20.32 -30.49 -1.35
CA GLN A 566 20.66 -31.85 -1.71
C GLN A 566 21.78 -32.36 -0.79
N GLY A 567 21.55 -33.52 -0.16
CA GLY A 567 22.46 -34.09 0.86
C GLY A 567 22.24 -33.60 2.30
N ALA A 568 21.46 -32.54 2.54
CA ALA A 568 21.09 -32.13 3.89
C ALA A 568 20.02 -33.08 4.45
N LYS A 569 20.26 -33.68 5.63
CA LYS A 569 19.30 -34.57 6.26
C LYS A 569 18.16 -33.75 6.91
N PRO A 570 16.88 -34.00 6.56
CA PRO A 570 15.77 -33.33 7.21
C PRO A 570 15.57 -33.85 8.63
N LEU A 571 15.37 -32.95 9.58
CA LEU A 571 15.01 -33.26 10.96
C LEU A 571 13.55 -32.86 11.20
N GLN A 572 12.76 -33.75 11.77
CA GLN A 572 11.33 -33.51 11.98
C GLN A 572 11.10 -32.51 13.14
N ILE A 573 10.28 -31.49 12.89
CA ILE A 573 9.82 -30.55 13.93
C ILE A 573 8.54 -31.09 14.56
N ARG A 574 8.46 -31.09 15.89
CA ARG A 574 7.28 -31.59 16.62
C ARG A 574 6.30 -30.45 16.93
N LEU A 575 5.03 -30.63 16.62
CA LEU A 575 3.98 -29.68 16.99
C LEU A 575 3.73 -29.63 18.50
N ALA A 576 3.32 -28.47 18.97
CA ALA A 576 2.71 -28.33 20.29
C ALA A 576 1.30 -28.93 20.27
N PRO A 577 0.89 -29.73 21.26
CA PRO A 577 -0.47 -30.23 21.35
C PRO A 577 -1.46 -29.08 21.64
N GLY A 578 -2.66 -29.16 21.05
CA GLY A 578 -3.85 -28.38 21.45
C GLY A 578 -4.21 -27.14 20.60
N ASN A 579 -3.26 -26.49 19.93
CA ASN A 579 -3.52 -25.19 19.27
C ASN A 579 -3.21 -25.11 17.78
N PHE A 580 -2.28 -25.94 17.28
CA PHE A 580 -1.82 -25.91 15.90
C PHE A 580 -1.82 -27.31 15.30
N THR A 581 -2.15 -27.37 14.03
CA THR A 581 -2.10 -28.57 13.20
C THR A 581 -1.12 -28.34 12.05
N ALA A 582 -0.39 -29.36 11.63
CA ALA A 582 0.56 -29.22 10.52
C ALA A 582 -0.13 -29.62 9.23
N GLN A 583 0.10 -28.83 8.19
CA GLN A 583 -0.30 -29.16 6.83
C GLN A 583 0.78 -30.06 6.23
N GLY A 584 0.76 -31.35 6.59
CA GLY A 584 1.81 -32.32 6.26
C GLY A 584 2.92 -32.39 7.30
N ALA A 585 4.10 -32.86 6.90
CA ALA A 585 5.24 -32.95 7.80
C ALA A 585 6.05 -31.64 7.81
N VAL A 586 6.43 -31.20 9.02
CA VAL A 586 7.23 -29.99 9.26
C VAL A 586 8.66 -30.41 9.57
N TRP A 587 9.64 -29.75 8.95
CA TRP A 587 11.04 -30.15 8.99
C TRP A 587 11.96 -28.95 9.23
N CYS A 588 13.16 -29.19 9.72
CA CYS A 588 14.28 -28.28 9.55
C CYS A 588 15.46 -29.00 8.90
N TYR A 589 16.28 -28.22 8.21
CA TYR A 589 17.55 -28.65 7.63
C TYR A 589 18.68 -27.95 8.36
N ILE A 590 19.76 -28.66 8.60
CA ILE A 590 21.03 -28.09 9.07
C ILE A 590 22.02 -28.18 7.91
N LEU A 591 22.43 -27.03 7.37
CA LEU A 591 23.40 -26.92 6.29
C LEU A 591 24.79 -26.68 6.89
N GLU A 592 25.78 -27.46 6.43
CA GLU A 592 27.18 -27.42 6.89
C GLU A 592 27.28 -27.33 8.43
N ASP A 593 26.48 -28.15 9.10
CA ASP A 593 26.37 -28.25 10.57
C ASP A 593 26.02 -26.97 11.32
N SER A 594 25.67 -25.87 10.64
CA SER A 594 25.63 -24.54 11.27
C SER A 594 24.36 -23.76 10.97
N PHE A 595 23.86 -23.84 9.75
CA PHE A 595 22.75 -23.03 9.25
C PHE A 595 21.45 -23.81 9.34
N VAL A 596 20.52 -23.32 10.16
CA VAL A 596 19.20 -23.93 10.36
C VAL A 596 18.17 -23.25 9.47
N GLN A 597 17.46 -24.05 8.67
CA GLN A 597 16.34 -23.60 7.83
C GLN A 597 15.12 -24.46 8.15
N CYS A 598 14.05 -23.85 8.65
CA CYS A 598 12.78 -24.56 8.84
C CYS A 598 11.97 -24.61 7.53
N ARG A 599 11.07 -25.59 7.42
CA ARG A 599 10.09 -25.76 6.34
C ARG A 599 8.82 -26.40 6.87
N GLY A 600 7.71 -26.00 6.27
CA GLY A 600 6.39 -26.55 6.57
C GLY A 600 5.42 -25.46 7.02
N VAL A 601 4.14 -25.81 6.97
CA VAL A 601 3.04 -24.89 7.26
C VAL A 601 2.26 -25.44 8.43
N VAL A 602 1.94 -24.56 9.37
CA VAL A 602 1.13 -24.87 10.55
C VAL A 602 -0.10 -23.99 10.56
N ILE A 603 -1.25 -24.58 10.85
CA ILE A 603 -2.57 -23.94 10.85
C ILE A 603 -3.12 -23.97 12.26
N GLY A 604 -3.47 -22.82 12.79
CA GLY A 604 -4.06 -22.72 14.11
C GLY A 604 -4.25 -21.28 14.53
N THR A 605 -4.51 -21.11 15.83
CA THR A 605 -4.76 -19.80 16.41
C THR A 605 -3.61 -19.41 17.33
N CYS A 606 -2.94 -18.31 16.99
CA CYS A 606 -1.97 -17.65 17.84
C CYS A 606 -2.71 -16.67 18.77
N PRO A 607 -2.85 -16.97 20.06
CA PRO A 607 -3.50 -16.07 21.00
C PRO A 607 -2.64 -14.83 21.27
N LYS A 608 -3.26 -13.75 21.75
CA LYS A 608 -2.56 -12.53 22.18
C LYS A 608 -1.64 -12.78 23.38
N THR A 609 -2.05 -13.66 24.30
CA THR A 609 -1.35 -13.98 25.54
C THR A 609 -1.23 -15.49 25.72
N HIS A 610 -0.16 -15.93 26.38
CA HIS A 610 0.02 -17.33 26.75
C HIS A 610 -0.87 -17.68 27.94
N ASP A 611 -1.76 -18.66 27.78
CA ASP A 611 -2.65 -19.17 28.82
C ASP A 611 -2.95 -20.67 28.57
N PRO A 612 -1.98 -21.55 28.88
CA PRO A 612 -2.10 -22.97 28.59
C PRO A 612 -3.16 -23.66 29.45
N GLU A 613 -3.52 -23.11 30.62
CA GLU A 613 -4.52 -23.67 31.53
C GLU A 613 -5.92 -23.62 30.91
N ASN A 614 -6.22 -22.55 30.16
CA ASN A 614 -7.47 -22.40 29.42
C ASN A 614 -7.38 -22.90 27.96
N GLY A 615 -6.36 -23.69 27.61
CA GLY A 615 -6.17 -24.22 26.25
C GLY A 615 -5.71 -23.19 25.21
N ARG A 616 -5.15 -22.05 25.63
CA ARG A 616 -4.63 -20.99 24.74
C ARG A 616 -3.11 -20.95 24.77
N ASN A 617 -2.47 -21.60 23.81
CA ASN A 617 -1.02 -21.73 23.75
C ASN A 617 -0.40 -20.87 22.63
N ILE A 618 0.62 -20.07 22.96
CA ILE A 618 1.44 -19.37 21.97
C ILE A 618 2.50 -20.29 21.34
N ARG A 619 2.78 -21.45 21.95
CA ARG A 619 3.73 -22.44 21.44
C ARG A 619 3.10 -23.13 20.22
N ILE A 620 3.80 -23.06 19.11
CA ILE A 620 3.40 -23.61 17.81
C ILE A 620 4.00 -25.01 17.64
N CYS A 621 5.32 -25.07 17.73
CA CYS A 621 6.09 -26.30 17.53
C CYS A 621 7.44 -26.20 18.24
N ARG A 622 8.20 -27.28 18.26
CA ARG A 622 9.47 -27.37 18.97
C ARG A 622 10.55 -27.99 18.07
N LEU A 623 11.67 -27.29 17.98
CA LEU A 623 12.86 -27.72 17.24
C LEU A 623 13.53 -28.94 17.91
N PRO A 624 14.08 -29.85 17.10
CA PRO A 624 14.93 -30.94 17.58
C PRO A 624 16.19 -30.37 18.25
N VAL A 625 16.78 -31.13 19.17
CA VAL A 625 17.87 -30.66 20.06
C VAL A 625 19.05 -30.12 19.26
N GLU A 626 19.36 -30.76 18.14
CA GLU A 626 20.46 -30.50 17.24
C GLU A 626 20.32 -29.17 16.48
N ALA A 627 19.09 -28.66 16.38
CA ALA A 627 18.73 -27.46 15.63
C ALA A 627 18.37 -26.28 16.54
N ARG A 628 18.60 -26.34 17.86
CA ARG A 628 18.21 -25.25 18.78
C ARG A 628 19.20 -24.08 18.74
N PRO A 629 18.72 -22.83 18.82
CA PRO A 629 19.60 -21.67 18.91
C PRO A 629 20.21 -21.55 20.32
N ARG A 630 21.38 -20.90 20.43
CA ARG A 630 22.02 -20.63 21.73
C ARG A 630 21.30 -19.54 22.54
N ARG A 631 20.64 -18.61 21.86
CA ARG A 631 19.90 -17.47 22.44
C ARG A 631 18.52 -17.38 21.82
N GLY A 632 17.61 -16.64 22.46
CA GLY A 632 16.31 -16.35 21.88
C GLY A 632 16.46 -15.56 20.57
N LEU A 633 15.76 -15.98 19.53
CA LEU A 633 15.80 -15.36 18.20
C LEU A 633 14.38 -14.98 17.78
N GLN A 634 14.24 -13.81 17.16
CA GLN A 634 12.96 -13.30 16.67
C GLN A 634 12.93 -13.24 15.15
N PHE A 635 11.78 -13.57 14.56
CA PHE A 635 11.56 -13.64 13.12
C PHE A 635 10.23 -12.96 12.78
N ALA A 636 10.16 -12.33 11.62
CA ALA A 636 8.89 -11.91 11.05
C ALA A 636 8.34 -13.04 10.16
N ALA A 637 7.08 -13.39 10.37
CA ALA A 637 6.34 -14.33 9.52
C ALA A 637 4.96 -13.76 9.17
N LEU A 638 4.22 -14.50 8.37
CA LEU A 638 2.89 -14.11 7.91
C LEU A 638 1.90 -15.25 8.19
N SER A 639 0.78 -14.91 8.82
CA SER A 639 -0.37 -15.79 9.02
C SER A 639 -1.40 -15.51 7.93
N ARG A 640 -1.85 -16.54 7.21
CA ARG A 640 -2.93 -16.45 6.21
C ARG A 640 -4.17 -17.19 6.63
N GLU A 641 -5.30 -16.52 6.71
CA GLU A 641 -6.58 -17.16 7.01
C GLU A 641 -7.39 -17.29 5.73
N ALA A 642 -7.91 -18.49 5.46
CA ALA A 642 -8.72 -18.78 4.29
C ALA A 642 -10.21 -18.70 4.66
N TYR A 643 -11.01 -17.99 3.86
CA TYR A 643 -12.45 -17.86 4.07
C TYR A 643 -13.20 -18.24 2.82
N ASP A 644 -14.22 -19.06 2.99
CA ASP A 644 -15.19 -19.34 1.93
C ASP A 644 -16.19 -18.18 1.83
N VAL A 645 -16.23 -17.53 0.67
CA VAL A 645 -17.20 -16.50 0.32
C VAL A 645 -18.00 -17.02 -0.88
N GLY A 646 -19.04 -17.82 -0.59
CA GLY A 646 -19.98 -18.30 -1.60
C GLY A 646 -19.43 -19.37 -2.55
N GLY A 647 -18.59 -20.29 -2.07
CA GLY A 647 -17.93 -21.34 -2.84
C GLY A 647 -16.54 -20.95 -3.35
N HIS A 648 -16.06 -19.74 -3.02
CA HIS A 648 -14.74 -19.23 -3.39
C HIS A 648 -13.87 -19.00 -2.16
N ILE A 649 -12.68 -19.61 -2.15
CA ILE A 649 -11.71 -19.44 -1.06
C ILE A 649 -10.95 -18.13 -1.27
N THR A 650 -11.16 -17.18 -0.37
CA THR A 650 -10.41 -15.92 -0.25
C THR A 650 -9.39 -16.02 0.89
N TYR A 651 -8.34 -15.19 0.90
CA TYR A 651 -7.31 -15.24 1.93
C TYR A 651 -7.07 -13.86 2.54
N THR A 652 -7.07 -13.75 3.87
CA THR A 652 -6.50 -12.61 4.57
C THR A 652 -5.04 -12.89 4.94
N SER A 653 -4.26 -11.86 5.23
CA SER A 653 -2.86 -11.99 5.61
C SER A 653 -2.53 -11.02 6.73
N SER A 654 -1.77 -11.48 7.71
CA SER A 654 -1.37 -10.67 8.86
C SER A 654 0.05 -11.01 9.28
N ARG A 655 0.82 -9.99 9.64
CA ARG A 655 2.20 -10.16 10.13
C ARG A 655 2.17 -10.72 11.55
N VAL A 656 2.99 -11.72 11.82
CA VAL A 656 3.17 -12.34 13.13
C VAL A 656 4.66 -12.38 13.46
N ALA A 657 5.01 -12.05 14.71
CA ALA A 657 6.37 -12.22 15.19
C ALA A 657 6.52 -13.63 15.74
N LEU A 658 7.56 -14.35 15.33
CA LEU A 658 7.88 -15.67 15.85
C LEU A 658 9.12 -15.57 16.73
N THR A 659 9.08 -16.17 17.92
CA THR A 659 10.25 -16.30 18.80
C THR A 659 10.65 -17.75 18.86
N VAL A 660 11.92 -18.03 18.58
CA VAL A 660 12.54 -19.32 18.82
C VAL A 660 13.35 -19.23 20.10
N THR A 661 12.91 -19.93 21.14
CA THR A 661 13.57 -19.95 22.44
C THR A 661 14.78 -20.90 22.44
N PRO A 662 15.74 -20.72 23.36
CA PRO A 662 16.92 -21.61 23.45
C PRO A 662 16.57 -23.09 23.70
N ASP A 663 15.45 -23.37 24.36
CA ASP A 663 14.96 -24.73 24.60
C ASP A 663 14.15 -25.30 23.41
N GLY A 664 14.13 -24.57 22.29
CA GLY A 664 13.66 -24.98 20.98
C GLY A 664 12.20 -24.66 20.69
N TRP A 665 11.44 -24.02 21.58
CA TRP A 665 10.05 -23.67 21.28
C TRP A 665 9.99 -22.55 20.24
N ILE A 666 9.12 -22.75 19.26
CA ILE A 666 8.69 -21.74 18.31
C ILE A 666 7.36 -21.21 18.85
N CYS A 667 7.36 -19.93 19.24
CA CYS A 667 6.21 -19.24 19.81
C CYS A 667 5.74 -18.13 18.88
N GLY A 668 4.43 -17.97 18.70
CA GLY A 668 3.86 -16.84 17.99
C GLY A 668 3.52 -15.68 18.93
N HIS A 669 3.78 -14.45 18.48
CA HIS A 669 3.46 -13.21 19.19
C HIS A 669 2.69 -12.27 18.26
N SER A 670 1.59 -11.74 18.76
CA SER A 670 0.68 -10.86 18.01
C SER A 670 -0.04 -9.88 18.93
N THR A 671 -0.51 -8.76 18.38
CA THR A 671 -1.26 -7.72 19.14
C THR A 671 -2.70 -8.12 19.44
N ARG A 672 -3.24 -9.06 18.65
CA ARG A 672 -4.60 -9.58 18.70
C ARG A 672 -4.57 -11.07 18.41
N GLU A 673 -5.64 -11.79 18.74
CA GLU A 673 -5.78 -13.19 18.37
C GLU A 673 -5.74 -13.34 16.83
N MET A 674 -4.84 -14.19 16.35
CA MET A 674 -4.56 -14.38 14.93
C MET A 674 -4.79 -15.84 14.56
N GLU A 675 -5.77 -16.09 13.69
CA GLU A 675 -6.02 -17.40 13.12
C GLU A 675 -5.37 -17.49 11.73
N GLY A 676 -4.94 -18.69 11.33
CA GLY A 676 -4.47 -18.95 9.97
C GLY A 676 -3.26 -19.87 9.87
N ALA A 677 -2.78 -19.98 8.63
CA ALA A 677 -1.62 -20.75 8.22
C ALA A 677 -0.35 -19.91 8.31
N ILE A 678 0.63 -20.38 9.08
CA ILE A 678 1.94 -19.76 9.26
C ILE A 678 2.99 -20.62 8.53
N ASP A 679 3.75 -20.01 7.62
CA ASP A 679 4.88 -20.64 6.94
C ASP A 679 6.14 -20.52 7.82
N LEU A 680 6.68 -21.67 8.24
CA LEU A 680 7.84 -21.73 9.12
C LEU A 680 9.17 -21.49 8.37
N SER A 681 9.17 -21.35 7.04
CA SER A 681 10.37 -21.03 6.25
C SER A 681 10.98 -19.66 6.56
N ALA A 682 10.23 -18.79 7.23
CA ALA A 682 10.76 -17.56 7.80
C ALA A 682 11.86 -17.81 8.85
N ILE A 683 11.84 -18.95 9.55
CA ILE A 683 12.79 -19.28 10.62
C ILE A 683 14.10 -19.80 10.03
N ARG A 684 15.12 -18.92 10.06
CA ARG A 684 16.43 -19.10 9.43
C ARG A 684 17.53 -18.48 10.26
N PHE A 685 18.49 -19.28 10.72
CA PHE A 685 19.50 -18.75 11.64
C PHE A 685 20.77 -19.59 11.64
N CYS A 686 21.84 -19.05 12.23
CA CYS A 686 23.08 -19.77 12.45
C CYS A 686 23.24 -20.12 13.93
N LYS A 687 23.62 -21.36 14.21
CA LYS A 687 23.85 -21.86 15.57
C LYS A 687 25.28 -21.63 16.08
N GLN A 688 26.19 -21.25 15.17
CA GLN A 688 27.59 -20.95 15.47
C GLN A 688 27.82 -19.44 15.70
N GLY A 689 29.05 -19.07 16.08
CA GLY A 689 29.45 -17.67 16.20
C GLY A 689 29.64 -17.02 14.83
N GLY A 690 29.31 -15.74 14.71
CA GLY A 690 29.47 -14.94 13.49
C GLY A 690 30.40 -13.76 13.72
N ILE A 691 30.65 -13.01 12.65
CA ILE A 691 31.43 -11.78 12.68
C ILE A 691 30.50 -10.66 13.19
N SER A 692 30.93 -9.88 14.17
CA SER A 692 30.17 -8.70 14.60
C SER A 692 30.14 -7.68 13.46
N LEU A 693 28.93 -7.34 13.01
CA LEU A 693 28.68 -6.32 11.99
C LEU A 693 28.41 -4.97 12.66
N THR A 694 27.70 -5.00 13.79
CA THR A 694 27.52 -3.93 14.77
C THR A 694 27.53 -4.57 16.17
N ASP A 695 27.41 -3.77 17.23
CA ASP A 695 27.56 -4.25 18.62
C ASP A 695 26.69 -5.48 18.96
N GLU A 696 25.47 -5.56 18.42
CA GLU A 696 24.50 -6.62 18.74
C GLU A 696 24.09 -7.50 17.54
N VAL A 697 24.53 -7.13 16.31
CA VAL A 697 24.27 -7.87 15.07
C VAL A 697 25.50 -8.65 14.62
N THR A 698 25.31 -9.94 14.36
CA THR A 698 26.33 -10.83 13.81
C THR A 698 25.99 -11.23 12.37
N LEU A 699 27.00 -11.22 11.52
CA LEU A 699 26.99 -11.71 10.15
C LEU A 699 27.60 -13.11 10.09
N HIS A 700 26.92 -14.01 9.40
CA HIS A 700 27.34 -15.40 9.22
C HIS A 700 27.37 -15.71 7.73
N THR A 701 28.34 -16.52 7.31
CA THR A 701 28.42 -17.02 5.94
C THR A 701 28.56 -18.53 5.93
N VAL A 702 27.96 -19.18 4.93
CA VAL A 702 28.18 -20.61 4.66
C VAL A 702 28.32 -20.83 3.16
N ASP A 703 29.31 -21.63 2.78
CA ASP A 703 29.49 -22.06 1.40
C ASP A 703 28.89 -23.45 1.23
N VAL A 704 27.88 -23.54 0.36
CA VAL A 704 27.20 -24.80 0.06
C VAL A 704 27.21 -24.98 -1.44
N ARG A 705 27.98 -25.97 -1.91
CA ARG A 705 27.97 -26.43 -3.31
C ARG A 705 28.15 -25.29 -4.33
N GLY A 706 29.11 -24.41 -4.07
CA GLY A 706 29.46 -23.28 -4.95
C GLY A 706 28.58 -22.03 -4.78
N SER A 707 27.59 -22.06 -3.88
CA SER A 707 26.82 -20.88 -3.49
C SER A 707 27.21 -20.44 -2.07
N ARG A 708 27.47 -19.15 -1.87
CA ARG A 708 27.64 -18.57 -0.53
C ARG A 708 26.32 -17.99 -0.06
N LEU A 709 25.89 -18.36 1.14
CA LEU A 709 24.74 -17.75 1.82
C LEU A 709 25.23 -16.82 2.93
N VAL A 710 24.59 -15.67 3.05
CA VAL A 710 24.76 -14.74 4.18
C VAL A 710 23.53 -14.85 5.08
N CYS A 711 23.75 -14.84 6.41
CA CYS A 711 22.69 -14.71 7.40
C CYS A 711 23.06 -13.62 8.41
N LEU A 712 22.13 -12.67 8.64
CA LEU A 712 22.25 -11.72 9.74
C LEU A 712 21.48 -12.23 10.95
N GLN A 713 22.04 -12.04 12.14
CA GLN A 713 21.47 -12.52 13.40
C GLN A 713 21.77 -11.57 14.55
N GLY A 714 20.73 -11.06 15.18
CA GLY A 714 20.82 -10.09 16.27
C GLY A 714 19.75 -9.03 16.17
N HIS A 715 19.97 -7.94 16.89
CA HIS A 715 19.16 -6.72 16.86
C HIS A 715 20.08 -5.50 16.84
N LEU A 716 19.56 -4.39 16.33
CA LEU A 716 20.19 -3.09 16.52
C LEU A 716 19.69 -2.48 17.82
N SER A 717 20.59 -1.80 18.54
CA SER A 717 20.27 -1.05 19.75
C SER A 717 19.25 0.06 19.45
N GLU A 718 18.52 0.52 20.48
CA GLU A 718 17.53 1.59 20.33
C GLU A 718 18.19 2.85 19.77
N CYS A 719 17.78 3.25 18.57
CA CYS A 719 18.32 4.42 17.88
C CYS A 719 17.19 5.30 17.34
N PHE A 720 17.44 6.61 17.28
CA PHE A 720 16.59 7.54 16.53
C PHE A 720 16.87 7.36 15.04
N TYR A 721 15.98 6.67 14.34
CA TYR A 721 16.10 6.48 12.91
C TYR A 721 15.43 7.66 12.17
N VAL A 722 16.23 8.53 11.55
CA VAL A 722 15.75 9.68 10.77
C VAL A 722 15.44 9.22 9.34
N MET A 723 14.21 9.48 8.87
CA MET A 723 13.70 9.17 7.52
C MET A 723 14.56 9.67 6.34
N GLU A 724 15.51 10.57 6.60
CA GLU A 724 16.39 11.19 5.60
C GLU A 724 17.88 10.85 5.77
N SER A 725 18.22 9.93 6.67
CA SER A 725 19.61 9.46 6.78
C SER A 725 20.02 8.74 5.49
N LYS A 726 20.86 9.39 4.68
CA LYS A 726 21.63 8.73 3.61
C LYS A 726 22.66 7.74 4.17
N ARG A 727 22.84 7.66 5.49
CA ARG A 727 23.83 6.79 6.13
C ARG A 727 23.28 5.37 6.31
N PRO A 728 24.04 4.33 5.94
CA PRO A 728 23.67 2.95 6.20
C PRO A 728 23.69 2.65 7.70
N LEU A 729 22.82 1.72 8.12
CA LEU A 729 22.82 1.10 9.45
C LEU A 729 24.10 0.28 9.67
N ALA A 730 24.57 -0.38 8.62
CA ALA A 730 25.82 -1.13 8.59
C ALA A 730 26.30 -1.33 7.14
N MET A 731 27.60 -1.56 6.96
CA MET A 731 28.18 -1.91 5.67
C MET A 731 28.56 -3.39 5.66
N LEU A 732 28.22 -4.09 4.59
CA LEU A 732 28.54 -5.49 4.38
C LEU A 732 29.92 -5.64 3.72
N PRO A 733 30.70 -6.68 4.07
CA PRO A 733 31.93 -7.00 3.37
C PRO A 733 31.69 -7.29 1.88
N GLU A 734 32.68 -7.02 1.02
CA GLU A 734 32.61 -7.32 -0.42
C GLU A 734 32.22 -8.78 -0.72
N SER A 735 32.77 -9.72 0.06
CA SER A 735 32.48 -11.15 -0.04
C SER A 735 31.04 -11.56 0.32
N CYS A 736 30.22 -10.60 0.76
CA CYS A 736 28.82 -10.74 1.14
C CYS A 736 27.88 -9.93 0.22
N ARG A 737 28.38 -9.39 -0.90
CA ARG A 737 27.58 -8.56 -1.82
C ARG A 737 26.34 -9.32 -2.31
N PRO A 738 25.12 -8.77 -2.13
CA PRO A 738 23.92 -9.39 -2.68
C PRO A 738 23.88 -9.25 -4.21
N LYS A 739 23.14 -10.15 -4.88
CA LYS A 739 22.94 -10.12 -6.35
C LYS A 739 22.25 -8.84 -6.83
N GLU A 740 21.34 -8.32 -6.02
CA GLU A 740 20.48 -7.19 -6.33
C GLU A 740 20.04 -6.48 -5.05
N VAL A 741 19.24 -5.42 -5.17
CA VAL A 741 18.64 -4.75 -4.01
C VAL A 741 17.58 -5.67 -3.37
N LEU A 742 17.81 -6.07 -2.12
CA LEU A 742 16.93 -6.96 -1.39
C LEU A 742 16.14 -6.20 -0.31
N HIS A 743 14.88 -6.58 -0.11
CA HIS A 743 14.00 -5.98 0.90
C HIS A 743 13.53 -7.03 1.90
N PHE A 744 13.55 -6.68 3.19
CA PHE A 744 13.22 -7.53 4.31
C PHE A 744 12.33 -6.78 5.31
N VAL A 745 11.31 -7.47 5.84
CA VAL A 745 10.54 -7.05 7.01
C VAL A 745 11.10 -7.77 8.22
N THR A 746 11.39 -7.03 9.27
CA THR A 746 11.95 -7.55 10.52
C THR A 746 11.06 -7.16 11.69
N PRO A 747 10.94 -7.98 12.75
CA PRO A 747 10.18 -7.59 13.93
C PRO A 747 10.91 -6.51 14.73
N GLY A 748 10.14 -5.74 15.50
CA GLY A 748 10.63 -4.79 16.50
C GLY A 748 10.46 -5.30 17.93
N SER A 749 10.64 -4.43 18.93
CA SER A 749 10.57 -4.82 20.35
C SER A 749 9.16 -5.22 20.81
N GLY A 750 8.13 -4.62 20.22
CA GLY A 750 6.72 -4.85 20.58
C GLY A 750 6.01 -5.87 19.68
N PRO A 751 5.00 -6.59 20.19
CA PRO A 751 4.09 -7.35 19.34
C PRO A 751 3.46 -6.40 18.31
N GLY A 752 3.59 -6.70 17.02
CA GLY A 752 3.04 -5.86 15.94
C GLY A 752 3.98 -4.75 15.42
N ALA A 753 5.13 -4.53 16.07
CA ALA A 753 6.17 -3.66 15.54
C ALA A 753 6.95 -4.42 14.44
N PHE A 754 7.03 -3.83 13.25
CA PHE A 754 7.73 -4.40 12.11
C PHE A 754 8.39 -3.28 11.31
N HIS A 755 9.63 -3.50 10.90
CA HIS A 755 10.47 -2.53 10.19
C HIS A 755 10.79 -3.01 8.78
N LEU A 756 10.99 -2.07 7.85
CA LEU A 756 11.47 -2.36 6.50
C LEU A 756 12.97 -2.09 6.39
N ILE A 757 13.71 -3.11 5.99
CA ILE A 757 15.16 -3.11 5.81
C ILE A 757 15.49 -3.38 4.34
N GLN A 758 16.37 -2.56 3.78
CA GLN A 758 16.85 -2.69 2.42
C GLN A 758 18.35 -3.01 2.44
N ILE A 759 18.77 -4.05 1.72
CA ILE A 759 20.18 -4.34 1.47
C ILE A 759 20.46 -3.99 0.02
N ARG A 760 21.30 -2.98 -0.22
CA ARG A 760 21.70 -2.56 -1.56
C ARG A 760 23.11 -3.06 -1.86
N PRO A 761 23.38 -3.66 -3.03
CA PRO A 761 24.75 -3.95 -3.44
C PRO A 761 25.51 -2.63 -3.66
N THR A 762 26.70 -2.55 -3.09
CA THR A 762 27.59 -1.39 -3.20
C THR A 762 28.94 -1.91 -3.64
N GLN A 763 29.58 -1.21 -4.58
CA GLN A 763 30.91 -1.52 -5.08
C GLN A 763 31.89 -0.46 -4.58
N GLY A 764 32.99 -0.89 -3.96
CA GLY A 764 34.01 -0.05 -3.34
C GLY A 764 35.03 -0.90 -2.59
N SER A 765 36.17 -0.31 -2.21
CA SER A 765 37.29 -1.00 -1.53
C SER A 765 36.82 -1.77 -0.29
N GLY A 766 36.67 -3.11 -0.40
CA GLY A 766 36.25 -4.00 0.68
C GLY A 766 34.75 -3.97 1.06
N ILE A 767 33.92 -3.18 0.36
CA ILE A 767 32.49 -3.02 0.66
C ILE A 767 31.65 -3.77 -0.39
N GLY A 768 30.71 -4.58 0.09
CA GLY A 768 29.78 -5.37 -0.73
C GLY A 768 28.35 -4.87 -0.71
N GLY A 769 27.96 -4.08 0.27
CA GLY A 769 26.61 -3.55 0.32
C GLY A 769 26.28 -2.68 1.51
N ASP A 770 25.19 -1.93 1.38
CA ASP A 770 24.66 -1.05 2.41
C ASP A 770 23.38 -1.65 3.00
N LEU A 771 23.34 -1.75 4.33
CA LEU A 771 22.14 -2.06 5.08
C LEU A 771 21.40 -0.75 5.42
N MET A 772 20.20 -0.55 4.90
CA MET A 772 19.43 0.69 5.02
C MET A 772 18.11 0.45 5.75
N TRP A 773 17.74 1.35 6.66
CA TRP A 773 16.38 1.43 7.21
C TRP A 773 15.48 2.24 6.26
N LYS A 774 14.25 1.77 6.04
CA LYS A 774 13.29 2.35 5.07
C LYS A 774 11.86 2.48 5.61
N ASP A 775 11.65 2.24 6.90
CA ASP A 775 10.36 2.51 7.55
C ASP A 775 10.26 3.98 7.96
N GLY A 776 9.05 4.51 8.10
CA GLY A 776 8.77 5.89 8.52
C GLY A 776 7.79 6.02 9.68
N VAL A 777 7.36 4.90 10.26
CA VAL A 777 6.30 4.89 11.29
C VAL A 777 6.88 4.90 12.72
N TRP A 778 8.13 4.48 12.92
CA TRP A 778 8.69 4.23 14.25
C TRP A 778 10.04 4.91 14.46
N ASN A 779 10.07 5.94 15.31
CA ASN A 779 11.29 6.72 15.56
C ASN A 779 12.09 6.22 16.78
N HIS A 780 11.58 5.20 17.50
CA HIS A 780 12.18 4.66 18.71
C HIS A 780 11.80 3.18 18.91
N ASP A 781 12.58 2.26 18.35
CA ASP A 781 12.37 0.82 18.50
C ASP A 781 13.68 0.03 18.30
N GLN A 782 13.73 -1.21 18.77
CA GLN A 782 14.79 -2.16 18.41
C GLN A 782 14.46 -2.81 17.06
N VAL A 783 15.48 -3.05 16.22
CA VAL A 783 15.29 -3.67 14.90
C VAL A 783 15.95 -5.04 14.88
N HIS A 784 15.17 -6.12 14.82
CA HIS A 784 15.69 -7.49 14.84
C HIS A 784 16.05 -8.00 13.45
N LEU A 785 17.34 -7.97 13.08
CA LEU A 785 17.81 -8.41 11.75
C LEU A 785 17.89 -9.93 11.57
N THR A 786 17.41 -10.70 12.53
CA THR A 786 17.46 -12.17 12.48
C THR A 786 16.48 -12.72 11.43
N GLY A 787 16.92 -13.70 10.65
CA GLY A 787 16.13 -14.28 9.56
C GLY A 787 16.36 -13.60 8.20
N ILE A 788 17.14 -12.52 8.15
CA ILE A 788 17.67 -11.97 6.90
C ILE A 788 18.71 -12.96 6.38
N MET A 789 18.37 -13.66 5.30
CA MET A 789 19.24 -14.61 4.61
C MET A 789 19.12 -14.43 3.10
N TYR A 790 20.26 -14.44 2.41
CA TYR A 790 20.33 -14.32 0.95
C TYR A 790 21.57 -15.00 0.38
N GLU A 791 21.54 -15.25 -0.92
CA GLU A 791 22.67 -15.79 -1.67
C GLU A 791 23.56 -14.64 -2.18
N VAL A 792 24.87 -14.79 -2.00
CA VAL A 792 25.87 -13.84 -2.49
C VAL A 792 25.94 -13.90 -4.01
N SER A 793 26.27 -12.77 -4.61
CA SER A 793 26.44 -12.67 -6.05
C SER A 793 27.65 -13.44 -6.56
N ALA A 794 27.50 -14.05 -7.74
CA ALA A 794 28.55 -14.87 -8.34
C ALA A 794 29.79 -14.03 -8.70
N ASP A 795 29.64 -12.75 -9.04
CA ASP A 795 30.75 -11.82 -9.28
C ASP A 795 31.58 -11.60 -8.00
N ALA A 796 30.93 -11.40 -6.85
CA ALA A 796 31.58 -11.27 -5.56
C ALA A 796 32.28 -12.56 -5.09
N LEU A 797 31.82 -13.72 -5.57
CA LEU A 797 32.47 -15.02 -5.38
C LEU A 797 33.58 -15.29 -6.41
N SER A 798 33.48 -14.77 -7.64
CA SER A 798 34.56 -14.81 -8.63
C SER A 798 35.71 -13.88 -8.27
N LEU A 799 35.41 -12.84 -7.48
CA LEU A 799 36.37 -12.06 -6.72
C LEU A 799 36.90 -12.84 -5.50
N SER A 800 36.70 -14.16 -5.40
CA SER A 800 37.46 -14.99 -4.46
C SER A 800 38.91 -15.03 -4.91
N PHE A 801 39.62 -14.00 -4.46
CA PHE A 801 41.05 -13.80 -4.33
C PHE A 801 41.87 -15.03 -3.81
N LEU A 802 41.30 -16.25 -3.66
CA LEU A 802 42.02 -17.46 -3.25
C LEU A 802 42.73 -18.13 -4.44
N ASP A 803 42.24 -17.91 -5.68
CA ASP A 803 42.79 -18.57 -6.88
C ASP A 803 43.49 -17.62 -7.87
N ALA A 804 43.54 -16.31 -7.59
CA ALA A 804 44.30 -15.37 -8.42
C ALA A 804 45.77 -15.36 -7.97
N SER A 805 46.69 -15.83 -8.81
CA SER A 805 48.10 -15.46 -8.70
C SER A 805 48.19 -13.94 -8.87
N TRP A 806 48.47 -13.22 -7.78
CA TRP A 806 48.49 -11.76 -7.79
C TRP A 806 49.69 -11.28 -8.60
N SER A 807 49.49 -10.31 -9.49
CA SER A 807 50.62 -9.57 -10.05
C SER A 807 51.22 -8.68 -8.95
N PRO A 808 52.55 -8.43 -8.97
CA PRO A 808 53.21 -7.58 -7.99
C PRO A 808 52.52 -6.21 -7.82
N GLU A 809 51.97 -5.65 -8.90
CA GLU A 809 51.29 -4.35 -8.92
C GLU A 809 49.98 -4.35 -8.11
N ILE A 810 49.23 -5.45 -8.16
CA ILE A 810 47.96 -5.58 -7.43
C ILE A 810 48.22 -5.73 -5.93
N LEU A 811 49.31 -6.43 -5.54
CA LEU A 811 49.75 -6.51 -4.14
C LEU A 811 50.12 -5.13 -3.59
N LYS A 812 50.83 -4.30 -4.37
CA LYS A 812 51.18 -2.93 -3.97
C LYS A 812 49.95 -2.07 -3.71
N ILE A 813 48.96 -2.11 -4.61
CA ILE A 813 47.70 -1.38 -4.45
C ILE A 813 46.95 -1.87 -3.20
N PHE A 814 46.92 -3.18 -2.98
CA PHE A 814 46.21 -3.79 -1.85
C PHE A 814 46.79 -3.38 -0.49
N VAL A 815 48.12 -3.34 -0.35
CA VAL A 815 48.79 -2.87 0.88
C VAL A 815 48.66 -1.35 1.03
N ALA A 816 48.76 -0.58 -0.05
CA ALA A 816 48.61 0.88 -0.01
C ALA A 816 47.21 1.32 0.46
N GLU A 817 46.15 0.63 0.05
CA GLU A 817 44.79 0.91 0.53
C GLU A 817 44.62 0.62 2.03
N PHE A 818 45.27 -0.44 2.54
CA PHE A 818 45.30 -0.71 3.97
C PHE A 818 46.06 0.37 4.76
N GLN A 819 47.20 0.84 4.26
CA GLN A 819 47.95 1.94 4.86
C GLN A 819 47.12 3.24 4.89
N LYS A 820 46.37 3.55 3.83
CA LYS A 820 45.42 4.69 3.82
C LYS A 820 44.33 4.53 4.88
N PHE A 821 43.78 3.33 5.03
CA PHE A 821 42.80 3.04 6.08
C PHE A 821 43.36 3.28 7.49
N LEU A 822 44.58 2.81 7.75
CA LEU A 822 45.25 3.03 9.04
C LEU A 822 45.52 4.53 9.27
N THR A 823 46.03 5.23 8.26
CA THR A 823 46.30 6.67 8.31
C THR A 823 45.02 7.47 8.58
N ALA A 824 43.91 7.12 7.92
CA ALA A 824 42.63 7.80 8.13
C ALA A 824 42.06 7.60 9.55
N LYS A 825 42.40 6.49 10.21
CA LYS A 825 41.87 6.14 11.53
C LYS A 825 42.76 6.58 12.68
N PHE A 826 44.08 6.44 12.54
CA PHE A 826 45.07 6.66 13.60
C PHE A 826 45.96 7.87 13.35
N GLY A 827 45.85 8.55 12.20
CA GLY A 827 46.66 9.71 11.83
C GLY A 827 47.92 9.35 11.06
N SER A 828 48.58 8.24 11.42
CA SER A 828 49.72 7.67 10.69
C SER A 828 49.77 6.14 10.80
N VAL A 829 50.59 5.49 9.97
CA VAL A 829 50.83 4.04 10.06
C VAL A 829 51.63 3.70 11.33
N ASP A 830 52.56 4.57 11.74
CA ASP A 830 53.34 4.46 12.97
C ASP A 830 52.44 4.49 14.23
N ASP A 831 51.48 5.42 14.28
CA ASP A 831 50.52 5.51 15.38
C ASP A 831 49.62 4.26 15.42
N ALA A 832 49.17 3.79 14.25
CA ALA A 832 48.40 2.55 14.15
C ALA A 832 49.20 1.34 14.66
N TRP A 833 50.50 1.28 14.37
CA TRP A 833 51.38 0.20 14.83
C TRP A 833 51.41 0.10 16.35
N VAL A 834 51.65 1.22 17.04
CA VAL A 834 51.72 1.28 18.50
C VAL A 834 50.35 1.02 19.14
N GLU A 835 49.27 1.58 18.58
CA GLU A 835 47.95 1.54 19.21
C GLU A 835 47.15 0.26 18.91
N ALA A 836 47.39 -0.39 17.78
CA ALA A 836 46.59 -1.53 17.31
C ALA A 836 47.37 -2.84 17.18
N PHE A 837 48.66 -2.82 16.82
CA PHE A 837 49.40 -4.03 16.43
C PHE A 837 50.45 -4.46 17.47
N ASP A 838 51.42 -3.61 17.80
CA ASP A 838 52.53 -3.89 18.71
C ASP A 838 52.24 -3.45 20.15
N LEU A 839 51.17 -4.00 20.73
CA LEU A 839 50.71 -3.62 22.08
C LEU A 839 51.71 -3.98 23.19
N ASN A 840 52.67 -4.85 22.90
CA ASN A 840 53.73 -5.27 23.82
C ASN A 840 55.07 -4.56 23.58
N GLY A 841 55.17 -3.70 22.56
CA GLY A 841 56.35 -2.87 22.28
C GLY A 841 57.60 -3.67 21.88
N LEU A 842 57.42 -4.82 21.25
CA LEU A 842 58.53 -5.69 20.84
C LEU A 842 59.08 -5.36 19.45
N GLY A 843 58.46 -4.43 18.73
CA GLY A 843 58.85 -4.02 17.37
C GLY A 843 58.49 -5.01 16.27
N VAL A 844 57.90 -6.16 16.63
CA VAL A 844 57.46 -7.22 15.72
C VAL A 844 56.16 -7.85 16.19
N VAL A 845 55.31 -8.27 15.24
CA VAL A 845 54.04 -8.94 15.54
C VAL A 845 53.91 -10.22 14.74
N ASN A 846 53.41 -11.29 15.36
CA ASN A 846 53.06 -12.53 14.66
C ASN A 846 51.68 -12.45 14.00
N PHE A 847 51.32 -13.42 13.17
CA PHE A 847 50.04 -13.42 12.45
C PHE A 847 48.81 -13.28 13.37
N THR A 848 48.85 -13.90 14.54
CA THR A 848 47.75 -13.84 15.51
C THR A 848 47.58 -12.43 16.05
N GLN A 849 48.69 -11.79 16.47
CA GLN A 849 48.69 -10.41 16.93
C GLN A 849 48.28 -9.44 15.81
N PHE A 850 48.77 -9.65 14.60
CA PHE A 850 48.38 -8.87 13.43
C PHE A 850 46.88 -8.98 13.12
N SER A 851 46.33 -10.19 13.14
CA SER A 851 44.90 -10.43 12.92
C SER A 851 44.03 -9.80 14.02
N MET A 852 44.49 -9.85 15.27
CA MET A 852 43.83 -9.17 16.39
C MET A 852 43.90 -7.65 16.25
N GLY A 853 45.05 -7.11 15.82
CA GLY A 853 45.23 -5.69 15.55
C GLY A 853 44.35 -5.20 14.41
N CYS A 854 44.22 -5.96 13.32
CA CYS A 854 43.30 -5.67 12.23
C CYS A 854 41.85 -5.58 12.74
N LYS A 855 41.42 -6.53 13.57
CA LYS A 855 40.09 -6.52 14.18
C LYS A 855 39.88 -5.32 15.10
N LYS A 856 40.87 -4.99 15.94
CA LYS A 856 40.84 -3.82 16.84
C LYS A 856 40.80 -2.51 16.06
N ALA A 857 41.53 -2.43 14.95
CA ALA A 857 41.48 -1.33 14.00
C ALA A 857 40.16 -1.25 13.25
N GLY A 858 39.25 -2.24 13.35
CA GLY A 858 37.99 -2.26 12.61
C GLY A 858 38.16 -2.55 11.12
N TYR A 859 39.27 -3.20 10.75
CA TYR A 859 39.52 -3.62 9.38
C TYR A 859 38.64 -4.84 9.04
N VAL A 860 37.81 -4.71 8.01
CA VAL A 860 36.81 -5.70 7.58
C VAL A 860 37.34 -6.61 6.45
N GLY A 861 38.56 -6.36 5.94
CA GLY A 861 39.19 -7.15 4.88
C GLY A 861 39.86 -8.44 5.36
N ASN A 862 40.45 -9.19 4.41
CA ASN A 862 41.08 -10.49 4.71
C ASN A 862 42.49 -10.31 5.32
N ALA A 863 42.58 -10.43 6.65
CA ALA A 863 43.84 -10.29 7.39
C ALA A 863 44.90 -11.34 7.00
N THR A 864 44.51 -12.56 6.62
CA THR A 864 45.44 -13.61 6.16
C THR A 864 46.13 -13.24 4.86
N ARG A 865 45.39 -12.64 3.92
CA ARG A 865 45.99 -12.18 2.66
C ARG A 865 46.83 -10.93 2.83
N LEU A 866 46.36 -10.01 3.67
CA LEU A 866 47.10 -8.81 3.97
C LEU A 866 48.43 -9.14 4.66
N TRP A 867 48.42 -10.11 5.57
CA TRP A 867 49.63 -10.68 6.14
C TRP A 867 50.56 -11.23 5.06
N ALA A 868 50.07 -12.09 4.16
CA ALA A 868 50.88 -12.65 3.09
C ALA A 868 51.42 -11.59 2.10
N ALA A 869 50.72 -10.46 1.94
CA ALA A 869 51.13 -9.36 1.06
C ALA A 869 52.19 -8.44 1.69
N ILE A 870 52.13 -8.23 3.02
CA ILE A 870 53.09 -7.40 3.77
C ILE A 870 54.36 -8.19 4.10
N ASN A 871 54.20 -9.49 4.36
CA ASN A 871 55.26 -10.42 4.74
C ASN A 871 55.97 -10.97 3.49
N ASP A 872 56.67 -10.09 2.78
CA ASP A 872 57.36 -10.37 1.52
C ASP A 872 58.53 -11.38 1.65
N ASP A 873 59.07 -11.54 2.85
CA ASP A 873 60.11 -12.50 3.21
C ASP A 873 59.56 -13.85 3.71
N HIS A 874 58.23 -14.02 3.77
CA HIS A 874 57.56 -15.21 4.31
C HIS A 874 57.97 -15.58 5.75
N GLY A 875 58.33 -14.59 6.57
CA GLY A 875 58.68 -14.78 7.98
C GLY A 875 57.48 -15.14 8.88
N ASP A 876 57.74 -15.56 10.13
CA ASP A 876 56.69 -15.81 11.12
C ASP A 876 56.20 -14.54 11.82
N VAL A 877 56.87 -13.41 11.57
CA VAL A 877 56.62 -12.10 12.17
C VAL A 877 56.75 -11.00 11.11
N ILE A 878 56.03 -9.90 11.28
CA ILE A 878 56.25 -8.66 10.51
C ILE A 878 56.68 -7.52 11.43
N CYS A 879 57.43 -6.55 10.90
CA CYS A 879 57.83 -5.33 11.61
C CYS A 879 57.14 -4.06 11.05
N LEU A 880 57.33 -2.94 11.73
CA LEU A 880 56.81 -1.64 11.29
C LEU A 880 57.31 -1.28 9.89
N ASP A 881 58.59 -1.53 9.57
CA ASP A 881 59.17 -1.19 8.27
C ASP A 881 58.51 -1.95 7.12
N GLN A 882 58.11 -3.20 7.34
CA GLN A 882 57.35 -3.99 6.35
C GLN A 882 55.94 -3.43 6.15
N LEU A 883 55.27 -3.04 7.23
CA LEU A 883 53.93 -2.45 7.17
C LEU A 883 53.95 -1.02 6.58
N ALA A 884 55.00 -0.25 6.82
CA ALA A 884 55.16 1.15 6.40
C ALA A 884 55.94 1.30 5.07
N LYS A 885 56.30 0.20 4.42
CA LYS A 885 57.00 0.19 3.13
C LYS A 885 56.25 1.03 2.10
N ASN A 886 56.95 1.94 1.43
CA ASN A 886 56.36 2.91 0.49
C ASN A 886 55.94 2.23 -0.81
N TYR A 887 54.67 1.85 -0.91
CA TYR A 887 54.09 1.25 -2.11
C TYR A 887 53.52 2.29 -3.10
N LEU A 888 53.74 3.59 -2.85
CA LEU A 888 53.14 4.72 -3.57
C LEU A 888 54.09 5.53 -4.47
N GLU A 889 55.40 5.24 -4.52
CA GLU A 889 56.35 5.90 -5.44
C GLU A 889 56.91 4.94 -6.50
N PRO A 890 57.09 5.37 -7.77
CA PRO A 890 57.66 4.53 -8.82
C PRO A 890 59.18 4.36 -8.64
N GLU A 891 59.67 3.14 -8.85
CA GLU A 891 61.11 2.85 -8.92
C GLU A 891 61.79 3.64 -10.06
N PRO A 892 63.05 4.10 -9.91
CA PRO A 892 63.74 4.84 -10.95
C PRO A 892 63.97 3.95 -12.18
N SER A 893 63.55 4.41 -13.36
CA SER A 893 63.68 3.68 -14.62
C SER A 893 65.14 3.61 -15.09
N ASP A 894 65.74 2.42 -15.04
CA ASP A 894 66.86 2.04 -15.90
C ASP A 894 66.33 1.74 -17.31
N ALA A 895 66.46 2.69 -18.24
CA ALA A 895 66.66 2.45 -19.69
C ALA A 895 66.70 3.79 -20.46
N LEU A 896 67.84 4.48 -20.40
CA LEU A 896 68.32 5.23 -21.56
C LEU A 896 68.81 4.20 -22.58
N LEU A 897 68.06 3.92 -23.66
CA LEU A 897 68.59 3.44 -24.93
C LEU A 897 67.58 3.71 -26.08
N GLU A 898 68.01 4.62 -26.95
CA GLU A 898 67.72 4.70 -28.39
C GLU A 898 66.33 5.13 -28.88
N ILE A 899 66.24 6.42 -29.26
CA ILE A 899 65.33 6.91 -30.29
C ILE A 899 66.08 6.86 -31.62
N GLY A 900 65.78 5.87 -32.46
CA GLY A 900 66.07 5.89 -33.89
C GLY A 900 64.90 6.55 -34.63
N ASN A 901 65.09 7.78 -35.10
CA ASN A 901 64.13 8.49 -35.95
C ASN A 901 64.37 8.16 -37.43
N GLY A 902 63.35 7.59 -38.09
CA GLY A 902 63.05 7.77 -39.52
C GLY A 902 61.60 8.21 -39.59
N GLU A 903 61.19 9.24 -40.31
CA GLU A 903 61.26 9.30 -41.77
C GLU A 903 61.21 10.74 -42.33
N HIS A 904 61.98 10.92 -43.41
CA HIS A 904 61.83 11.79 -44.57
C HIS A 904 62.07 13.33 -44.53
N PRO A 905 62.70 13.88 -45.60
CA PRO A 905 63.30 15.22 -45.62
C PRO A 905 62.41 16.28 -46.32
N PRO A 906 62.63 17.58 -46.06
CA PRO A 906 62.30 18.64 -47.00
C PRO A 906 63.56 19.19 -47.71
N PRO A 907 63.43 19.69 -48.96
CA PRO A 907 64.56 20.18 -49.73
C PRO A 907 64.98 21.59 -49.33
N ALA A 908 66.22 21.88 -49.68
CA ALA A 908 67.04 23.03 -49.37
C ALA A 908 66.55 24.38 -49.93
N LEU A 909 67.16 25.42 -49.34
CA LEU A 909 67.72 26.67 -49.90
C LEU A 909 67.20 27.87 -49.11
N GLU A 910 68.02 28.40 -48.20
CA GLU A 910 69.09 29.39 -48.42
C GLU A 910 68.58 30.82 -48.19
N ASP A 911 69.39 31.51 -47.39
CA ASP A 911 69.62 32.95 -47.33
C ASP A 911 68.53 33.89 -46.78
N GLY A 912 68.77 34.29 -45.52
CA GLY A 912 69.44 35.58 -45.31
C GLY A 912 68.55 36.81 -45.14
N ALA A 913 68.30 37.18 -43.88
CA ALA A 913 68.60 38.50 -43.27
C ALA A 913 67.87 38.61 -41.92
#